data_AF-A0A326GJQ8-F1
#
_entry.id   AF-A0A326GJQ8-F1
#
_cell.length_a   1.000
_cell.length_b   1.000
_cell.length_c   1.000
_cell.angle_alpha   90.00
_cell.angle_beta   90.00
_cell.angle_gamma   90.00
#
_symmetry.space_group_name_H-M   'P 1'
#
loop_
_entity.id
_entity.type
_entity.pdbx_description
1 polymer ?
#
loop_
_entity_poly.entity_id
_entity_poly.type
_entity_poly.pdbx_seq_one_letter_code
_entity_poly.pdbx_strand_id
1 'polypeptide(L)'
;MPAIDWDALDADKFIDESVLLPQLLAQVPLTQSDRAEIVAKAAKLVERTRAAAAKPGVVEGFLQQFSLGTQEGLALMCLAEALLRTPDAATRDRLIAEKVGTADWAAHLGQSSSLFVNASTIGLTLTGKLVGDEGPAGIGETIRRLAGRLGEPVIRRALAAAVGIMGDQFVLGSTIEAALKRAAKEGYLCSFDMLGEGARTPADAERYEHIYAAAIEAVGRARAPGSTPEEGHGVSVKLSALCPRYEAVRTDDVFADLYPRMKRLALIGARHNLNLAIDAEEADRLALSLKLVDRLARESELGDWTGLGVVVQAYGKRARGVIDGLERLSRDTGRRIMVRLVKGAYWDSEVKRAQIAGHPGYPVFTSKAATDLSYLVCAHKLIAAAPALYPQFATHNAHSLMAVRHMADRAGVRIEHQRLHGMGEGLYRQAAATIGDNALILRAYAPVGGHEELLPYLVRRLLENGANSSFVNALLDEEVPATTLVADPVAAVAATPRQHPRLPSPSGIYPGRGNPLGRDYSIASVRARAMSVRDTFATIHAGPIVGGQTLAGTGAVPMASPVDHGRTIGSVTAATPAEIDRAAALARAAQPRWNAMGGVSRGKILRAMADALDAQMDRFIAILSAEAGKTLNDAVAEVREAIDFCRYYALLAETRFAGPTVLPGPVGEVNQIELHGRGVFVCISPWNFPLAIFTGQVAAALAAGNAVLAKPAEQTPLVAAEAVRLFHSAGLDPDLLALLPGDGAEVGAALVAHPAIAGVAFTGGTDTAWAINRSLANRNGPILPFIAETGGLNGLFVDTSALREQVVDDVLLSAFGSAGQRCSALRLLYLPQDTADATIETLVGAAGCMVIGDPSDPATDIGPVIDAEARDALNAHVERLEREAKILFRADARGHDSRGTYFAPVIAEVPSPDFLEREVFGPVLHVYRYDPADLASVAGRLAARGYGLTLGIHSRIDRFAEEVAALVPAGNVYVNRSIIGAVVGVQPFGGEGLSGTGPKAGGPDALLRYAAERSTSINIMAKGGDPALLNL
;
A
#
# COMPACT_ATOMS: atom_id res chain seq x y z
N MET A 1 12.47 -35.27 17.34
CA MET A 1 12.70 -33.90 17.85
C MET A 1 11.40 -33.11 17.70
N PRO A 2 11.12 -32.10 18.55
CA PRO A 2 9.96 -31.25 18.33
C PRO A 2 10.04 -30.58 16.95
N ALA A 3 8.88 -30.28 16.34
CA ALA A 3 8.83 -29.53 15.09
C ALA A 3 9.51 -28.15 15.23
N ILE A 4 9.97 -27.57 14.12
CA ILE A 4 10.51 -26.21 14.12
C ILE A 4 9.32 -25.24 14.19
N ASP A 5 9.33 -24.36 15.17
CA ASP A 5 8.35 -23.28 15.26
C ASP A 5 8.84 -22.09 14.41
N TRP A 6 8.34 -22.01 13.18
CA TRP A 6 8.69 -20.94 12.26
C TRP A 6 8.01 -19.60 12.60
N ASP A 7 6.92 -19.60 13.37
CA ASP A 7 6.26 -18.36 13.81
C ASP A 7 7.11 -17.63 14.87
N ALA A 8 7.98 -18.34 15.59
CA ALA A 8 8.90 -17.74 16.56
C ALA A 8 9.85 -16.70 15.93
N LEU A 9 10.09 -16.76 14.62
CA LEU A 9 10.87 -15.76 13.89
C LEU A 9 10.24 -14.36 13.95
N ASP A 10 8.92 -14.27 14.13
CA ASP A 10 8.22 -12.98 14.14
C ASP A 10 8.52 -12.13 15.38
N ALA A 11 9.12 -12.71 16.43
CA ALA A 11 9.63 -11.97 17.57
C ALA A 11 10.66 -10.90 17.16
N ASP A 12 11.46 -11.18 16.12
CA ASP A 12 12.48 -10.28 15.58
C ASP A 12 12.01 -9.51 14.33
N LYS A 13 10.73 -9.65 13.92
CA LYS A 13 10.23 -9.03 12.68
C LYS A 13 10.47 -7.54 12.68
N PHE A 14 10.12 -6.84 13.76
CA PHE A 14 10.22 -5.38 13.86
C PHE A 14 11.29 -4.90 14.87
N ILE A 15 12.28 -5.72 15.20
CA ILE A 15 13.33 -5.37 16.17
C ILE A 15 14.02 -4.04 15.81
N ASP A 16 14.29 -3.22 16.82
CA ASP A 16 14.93 -1.92 16.64
C ASP A 16 16.38 -2.07 16.12
N GLU A 17 16.75 -1.28 15.12
CA GLU A 17 18.09 -1.35 14.52
C GLU A 17 19.20 -0.92 15.48
N SER A 18 18.93 -0.03 16.44
CA SER A 18 19.88 0.33 17.50
C SER A 18 20.21 -0.83 18.43
N VAL A 19 19.35 -1.85 18.49
CA VAL A 19 19.58 -3.08 19.25
C VAL A 19 20.23 -4.14 18.35
N LEU A 20 19.72 -4.34 17.13
CA LEU A 20 20.18 -5.42 16.24
C LEU A 20 21.54 -5.13 15.60
N LEU A 21 21.84 -3.90 15.18
CA LEU A 21 23.09 -3.58 14.48
C LEU A 21 24.34 -3.81 15.33
N PRO A 22 24.39 -3.43 16.63
CA PRO A 22 25.51 -3.80 17.51
C PRO A 22 25.73 -5.32 17.62
N GLN A 23 24.65 -6.10 17.65
CA GLN A 23 24.73 -7.57 17.68
C GLN A 23 25.35 -8.12 16.38
N LEU A 24 24.97 -7.55 15.23
CA LEU A 24 25.55 -7.93 13.93
C LEU A 24 27.03 -7.55 13.84
N LEU A 25 27.40 -6.35 14.31
CA LEU A 25 28.81 -5.90 14.35
C LEU A 25 29.69 -6.85 15.18
N ALA A 26 29.16 -7.36 16.30
CA ALA A 26 29.86 -8.33 17.14
C ALA A 26 30.01 -9.72 16.49
N GLN A 27 29.22 -10.03 15.46
CA GLN A 27 29.24 -11.30 14.72
C GLN A 27 30.01 -11.23 13.40
N VAL A 28 30.69 -10.11 13.12
CA VAL A 28 31.47 -9.94 11.90
C VAL A 28 32.67 -10.91 11.91
N PRO A 29 32.78 -11.78 10.90
CA PRO A 29 33.78 -12.86 10.86
C PRO A 29 35.12 -12.43 10.24
N LEU A 30 35.30 -11.14 9.98
CA LEU A 30 36.43 -10.56 9.26
C LEU A 30 37.23 -9.65 10.19
N THR A 31 38.53 -9.89 10.28
CA THR A 31 39.44 -9.00 11.01
C THR A 31 39.59 -7.65 10.29
N GLN A 32 40.15 -6.65 10.95
CA GLN A 32 40.45 -5.37 10.28
C GLN A 32 41.39 -5.54 9.08
N SER A 33 42.37 -6.46 9.18
CA SER A 33 43.26 -6.79 8.07
C SER A 33 42.50 -7.42 6.90
N ASP A 34 41.62 -8.40 7.17
CA ASP A 34 40.80 -9.04 6.14
C ASP A 34 39.93 -8.01 5.41
N ARG A 35 39.30 -7.10 6.15
CA ARG A 35 38.44 -6.04 5.58
C ARG A 35 39.23 -5.11 4.66
N ALA A 36 40.42 -4.66 5.07
CA ALA A 36 41.27 -3.82 4.22
C ALA A 36 41.70 -4.54 2.93
N GLU A 37 42.06 -5.83 3.03
CA GLU A 37 42.44 -6.63 1.87
C GLU A 37 41.27 -6.85 0.90
N ILE A 38 40.08 -7.13 1.43
CA ILE A 38 38.84 -7.29 0.65
C ILE A 38 38.52 -6.00 -0.11
N VAL A 39 38.58 -4.84 0.55
CA VAL A 39 38.35 -3.54 -0.10
C VAL A 39 39.36 -3.32 -1.23
N ALA A 40 40.64 -3.58 -1.00
CA ALA A 40 41.68 -3.43 -2.03
C ALA A 40 41.44 -4.37 -3.23
N LYS A 41 41.12 -5.65 -2.98
CA LYS A 41 40.81 -6.63 -4.04
C LYS A 41 39.55 -6.25 -4.82
N ALA A 42 38.51 -5.81 -4.13
CA ALA A 42 37.24 -5.40 -4.73
C ALA A 42 37.40 -4.12 -5.56
N ALA A 43 38.16 -3.12 -5.08
CA ALA A 43 38.46 -1.91 -5.83
C ALA A 43 39.21 -2.22 -7.14
N LYS A 44 40.24 -3.08 -7.06
CA LYS A 44 40.97 -3.54 -8.24
C LYS A 44 40.08 -4.30 -9.23
N LEU A 45 39.13 -5.09 -8.73
CA LEU A 45 38.15 -5.78 -9.56
C LEU A 45 37.23 -4.78 -10.29
N VAL A 46 36.79 -3.72 -9.61
CA VAL A 46 36.02 -2.62 -10.21
C VAL A 46 36.83 -1.92 -11.29
N GLU A 47 38.08 -1.54 -11.01
CA GLU A 47 38.97 -0.88 -11.97
C GLU A 47 39.19 -1.73 -13.23
N ARG A 48 39.44 -3.03 -13.07
CA ARG A 48 39.55 -3.97 -14.20
C ARG A 48 38.25 -4.07 -15.00
N THR A 49 37.11 -4.07 -14.31
CA THR A 49 35.80 -4.11 -14.95
C THR A 49 35.54 -2.85 -15.76
N ARG A 50 35.84 -1.67 -15.22
CA ARG A 50 35.75 -0.38 -15.91
C ARG A 50 36.67 -0.32 -17.13
N ALA A 51 37.93 -0.73 -16.98
CA ALA A 51 38.89 -0.76 -18.09
C ALA A 51 38.46 -1.69 -19.23
N ALA A 52 37.84 -2.84 -18.91
CA ALA A 52 37.30 -3.75 -19.90
C ALA A 52 36.00 -3.23 -20.57
N ALA A 53 35.25 -2.36 -19.89
CA ALA A 53 34.01 -1.77 -20.37
C ALA A 53 34.22 -0.55 -21.30
N ALA A 54 35.43 -0.02 -21.43
CA ALA A 54 35.78 1.13 -22.29
C ALA A 54 35.56 0.91 -23.82
N LYS A 55 35.01 -0.25 -24.22
CA LYS A 55 34.41 -0.50 -25.54
C LYS A 55 32.97 -1.01 -25.36
N PRO A 56 32.00 -0.16 -24.98
CA PRO A 56 30.65 -0.61 -24.69
C PRO A 56 29.96 -1.15 -25.95
N GLY A 57 29.11 -2.16 -25.81
CA GLY A 57 28.13 -2.47 -26.84
C GLY A 57 27.13 -1.32 -27.04
N VAL A 58 26.38 -1.33 -28.14
CA VAL A 58 25.43 -0.25 -28.49
C VAL A 58 24.39 0.00 -27.39
N VAL A 59 23.95 -1.04 -26.68
CA VAL A 59 22.95 -0.96 -25.60
C VAL A 59 23.55 -0.49 -24.28
N GLU A 60 24.74 -0.95 -23.91
CA GLU A 60 25.42 -0.53 -22.68
C GLU A 60 25.87 0.93 -22.75
N GLY A 61 26.35 1.38 -23.91
CA GLY A 61 26.63 2.79 -24.16
C GLY A 61 25.36 3.66 -24.17
N PHE A 62 24.23 3.11 -24.58
CA PHE A 62 22.93 3.78 -24.52
C PHE A 62 22.42 3.92 -23.08
N LEU A 63 22.48 2.87 -22.26
CA LEU A 63 22.10 2.92 -20.83
C LEU A 63 23.06 3.77 -19.98
N GLN A 64 24.35 3.81 -20.31
CA GLN A 64 25.30 4.73 -19.66
C GLN A 64 24.98 6.20 -20.01
N GLN A 65 24.64 6.47 -21.27
CA GLN A 65 24.34 7.83 -21.74
C GLN A 65 22.98 8.34 -21.23
N PHE A 66 22.02 7.44 -21.02
CA PHE A 66 20.71 7.71 -20.43
C PHE A 66 20.58 7.03 -19.07
N SER A 67 21.51 7.32 -18.16
CA SER A 67 21.55 6.72 -16.81
C SER A 67 20.15 6.70 -16.19
N LEU A 68 19.72 5.52 -15.71
CA LEU A 68 18.36 5.27 -15.21
C LEU A 68 18.00 6.10 -13.96
N GLY A 69 18.97 6.78 -13.36
CA GLY A 69 18.75 7.75 -12.28
C GLY A 69 18.37 9.15 -12.76
N THR A 70 18.40 9.43 -14.07
CA THR A 70 17.99 10.71 -14.65
C THR A 70 16.53 10.69 -15.12
N GLN A 71 15.93 11.88 -15.29
CA GLN A 71 14.55 11.98 -15.78
C GLN A 71 14.41 11.41 -17.20
N GLU A 72 15.46 11.49 -18.02
CA GLU A 72 15.52 10.95 -19.38
C GLU A 72 15.56 9.42 -19.39
N GLY A 73 16.38 8.81 -18.51
CA GLY A 73 16.44 7.36 -18.36
C GLY A 73 15.11 6.77 -17.86
N LEU A 74 14.47 7.44 -16.89
CA LEU A 74 13.12 7.10 -16.41
C LEU A 74 12.06 7.27 -17.51
N ALA A 75 12.08 8.39 -18.25
CA ALA A 75 11.13 8.64 -19.33
C ALA A 75 11.28 7.62 -20.46
N LEU A 76 12.50 7.27 -20.84
CA LEU A 76 12.78 6.29 -21.87
C LEU A 76 12.38 4.87 -21.44
N MET A 77 12.50 4.55 -20.16
CA MET A 77 11.99 3.29 -19.63
C MET A 77 10.47 3.24 -19.59
N CYS A 78 9.82 4.32 -19.11
CA CYS A 78 8.37 4.43 -19.15
C CYS A 78 7.85 4.31 -20.58
N LEU A 79 8.57 4.89 -21.55
CA LEU A 79 8.28 4.82 -22.97
C LEU A 79 8.45 3.42 -23.55
N ALA A 80 9.55 2.73 -23.23
CA ALA A 80 9.79 1.36 -23.63
C ALA A 80 8.72 0.39 -23.08
N GLU A 81 8.41 0.56 -21.81
CA GLU A 81 7.39 -0.19 -21.09
C GLU A 81 5.99 0.06 -21.69
N ALA A 82 5.64 1.32 -21.93
CA ALA A 82 4.41 1.75 -22.58
C ALA A 82 4.23 1.14 -23.97
N LEU A 83 5.27 1.23 -24.81
CA LEU A 83 5.27 0.75 -26.19
C LEU A 83 5.00 -0.76 -26.28
N LEU A 84 5.44 -1.52 -25.28
CA LEU A 84 5.28 -2.98 -25.19
C LEU A 84 3.97 -3.40 -24.52
N ARG A 85 3.42 -2.61 -23.60
CA ARG A 85 2.22 -2.96 -22.81
C ARG A 85 0.91 -2.48 -23.39
N THR A 86 0.90 -1.36 -24.09
CA THR A 86 -0.34 -0.76 -24.55
C THR A 86 -0.79 -1.45 -25.85
N PRO A 87 -1.93 -2.18 -25.85
CA PRO A 87 -2.36 -2.96 -27.00
C PRO A 87 -2.81 -2.07 -28.17
N ASP A 88 -3.43 -0.92 -27.87
CA ASP A 88 -3.94 0.00 -28.87
C ASP A 88 -2.90 1.05 -29.29
N ALA A 89 -2.86 1.34 -30.58
CA ALA A 89 -1.86 2.24 -31.16
C ALA A 89 -2.04 3.69 -30.69
N ALA A 90 -3.28 4.14 -30.45
CA ALA A 90 -3.58 5.52 -30.12
C ALA A 90 -3.12 5.90 -28.70
N THR A 91 -3.35 5.05 -27.70
CA THR A 91 -2.89 5.24 -26.32
C THR A 91 -1.39 5.15 -26.23
N ARG A 92 -0.78 4.23 -26.99
CA ARG A 92 0.66 4.16 -27.15
C ARG A 92 1.22 5.47 -27.72
N ASP A 93 0.61 6.02 -28.76
CA ASP A 93 1.01 7.31 -29.35
C ASP A 93 0.87 8.47 -28.37
N ARG A 94 -0.21 8.54 -27.57
CA ARG A 94 -0.39 9.55 -26.52
C ARG A 94 0.70 9.48 -25.47
N LEU A 95 1.03 8.27 -25.03
CA LEU A 95 2.06 8.03 -24.01
C LEU A 95 3.47 8.35 -24.54
N ILE A 96 3.75 8.08 -25.83
CA ILE A 96 4.98 8.53 -26.49
C ILE A 96 5.05 10.06 -26.48
N ALA A 97 4.00 10.75 -26.93
CA ALA A 97 3.98 12.19 -27.01
C ALA A 97 4.19 12.85 -25.63
N GLU A 98 3.57 12.31 -24.58
CA GLU A 98 3.73 12.83 -23.21
C GLU A 98 5.16 12.64 -22.68
N LYS A 99 5.69 11.42 -22.68
CA LYS A 99 7.01 11.13 -22.08
C LYS A 99 8.18 11.68 -22.90
N VAL A 100 8.03 11.83 -24.22
CA VAL A 100 9.02 12.50 -25.06
C VAL A 100 8.96 14.02 -24.89
N GLY A 101 7.80 14.60 -24.61
CA GLY A 101 7.66 16.05 -24.39
C GLY A 101 8.24 16.57 -23.06
N THR A 102 8.36 15.71 -22.04
CA THR A 102 8.78 16.10 -20.67
C THR A 102 10.29 16.15 -20.43
N ALA A 103 11.12 15.66 -21.36
CA ALA A 103 12.57 15.52 -21.17
C ALA A 103 13.39 16.51 -22.03
N ASP A 104 14.46 17.08 -21.48
CA ASP A 104 15.38 17.98 -22.19
C ASP A 104 16.44 17.21 -22.99
N TRP A 105 15.98 16.59 -24.08
CA TRP A 105 16.83 15.78 -24.96
C TRP A 105 17.98 16.58 -25.61
N ALA A 106 17.91 17.91 -25.61
CA ALA A 106 18.91 18.78 -26.25
C ALA A 106 20.24 18.82 -25.50
N ALA A 107 20.24 18.56 -24.19
CA ALA A 107 21.44 18.54 -23.35
C ALA A 107 22.42 17.39 -23.70
N HIS A 108 21.96 16.34 -24.39
CA HIS A 108 22.71 15.10 -24.65
C HIS A 108 23.26 14.99 -26.09
N LEU A 109 23.06 16.01 -26.94
CA LEU A 109 23.55 16.03 -28.32
C LEU A 109 25.10 16.06 -28.37
N GLY A 110 25.70 15.02 -28.96
CA GLY A 110 27.14 14.99 -29.26
C GLY A 110 28.05 14.41 -28.16
N GLN A 111 27.48 13.84 -27.09
CA GLN A 111 28.27 13.27 -25.98
C GLN A 111 28.69 11.79 -26.18
N SER A 112 28.27 11.14 -27.27
CA SER A 112 28.58 9.72 -27.54
C SER A 112 29.42 9.53 -28.80
N SER A 113 30.34 8.56 -28.76
CA SER A 113 31.18 8.16 -29.88
C SER A 113 30.46 7.27 -30.90
N SER A 114 29.23 6.82 -30.59
CA SER A 114 28.42 5.96 -31.46
C SER A 114 27.52 6.77 -32.41
N LEU A 115 27.70 6.57 -33.71
CA LEU A 115 26.90 7.17 -34.79
C LEU A 115 25.39 6.84 -34.68
N PHE A 116 25.05 5.65 -34.19
CA PHE A 116 23.65 5.20 -34.02
C PHE A 116 22.98 5.85 -32.79
N VAL A 117 23.74 6.07 -31.73
CA VAL A 117 23.25 6.73 -30.51
C VAL A 117 23.10 8.23 -30.73
N ASN A 118 24.01 8.85 -31.50
CA ASN A 118 23.83 10.22 -31.96
C ASN A 118 22.62 10.35 -32.91
N ALA A 119 22.36 9.38 -33.79
CA ALA A 119 21.19 9.40 -34.68
C ALA A 119 19.84 9.26 -33.93
N SER A 120 19.79 8.45 -32.87
CA SER A 120 18.60 8.31 -32.01
C SER A 120 18.38 9.53 -31.10
N THR A 121 19.47 10.13 -30.60
CA THR A 121 19.42 11.41 -29.86
C THR A 121 18.90 12.54 -30.74
N ILE A 122 19.32 12.60 -32.02
CA ILE A 122 18.80 13.53 -33.04
C ILE A 122 17.31 13.30 -33.31
N GLY A 123 16.86 12.03 -33.38
CA GLY A 123 15.45 11.67 -33.53
C GLY A 123 14.58 12.13 -32.36
N LEU A 124 15.08 12.01 -31.13
CA LEU A 124 14.38 12.43 -29.91
C LEU A 124 14.34 13.95 -29.74
N THR A 125 15.43 14.67 -30.08
CA THR A 125 15.45 16.15 -30.10
C THR A 125 14.57 16.75 -31.18
N LEU A 126 14.39 16.05 -32.30
CA LEU A 126 13.49 16.44 -33.38
C LEU A 126 12.02 16.41 -32.97
N THR A 127 11.60 15.45 -32.14
CA THR A 127 10.24 15.36 -31.57
C THR A 127 9.99 16.41 -30.48
N GLY A 128 10.97 16.69 -29.61
CA GLY A 128 10.82 17.67 -28.53
C GLY A 128 10.66 19.13 -29.01
N LYS A 129 11.19 19.49 -30.19
CA LYS A 129 11.12 20.85 -30.73
C LYS A 129 9.88 21.16 -31.58
N LEU A 130 8.96 20.21 -31.76
CA LEU A 130 7.72 20.42 -32.52
C LEU A 130 6.53 20.92 -31.67
N VAL A 131 6.75 21.19 -30.37
CA VAL A 131 5.70 21.57 -29.40
C VAL A 131 5.93 22.96 -28.78
N GLY A 132 6.93 23.73 -29.21
CA GLY A 132 7.16 25.08 -28.71
C GLY A 132 7.58 26.04 -29.81
N ASP A 133 6.77 27.08 -30.04
CA ASP A 133 7.19 28.25 -30.82
C ASP A 133 8.25 29.04 -30.02
N GLU A 134 9.25 29.53 -30.77
CA GLU A 134 10.33 30.46 -30.36
C GLU A 134 11.67 29.84 -29.85
N GLY A 135 12.63 29.71 -30.79
CA GLY A 135 14.06 29.49 -30.51
C GLY A 135 14.96 29.89 -31.69
N PRO A 136 16.20 30.37 -31.46
CA PRO A 136 16.91 31.26 -32.39
C PRO A 136 17.57 30.54 -33.60
N ALA A 137 17.73 31.32 -34.67
CA ALA A 137 18.05 30.90 -36.03
C ALA A 137 19.50 30.42 -36.25
N GLY A 138 19.65 29.39 -37.10
CA GLY A 138 20.95 29.04 -37.72
C GLY A 138 21.10 27.58 -38.16
N ILE A 139 20.47 26.63 -37.46
CA ILE A 139 20.62 25.17 -37.72
C ILE A 139 19.28 24.50 -38.09
N GLY A 140 18.16 25.21 -37.91
CA GLY A 140 16.80 24.69 -38.08
C GLY A 140 16.29 24.47 -39.51
N GLU A 141 16.99 24.92 -40.55
CA GLU A 141 16.47 24.88 -41.93
C GLU A 141 16.84 23.60 -42.68
N THR A 142 18.07 23.11 -42.53
CA THR A 142 18.53 21.81 -43.07
C THR A 142 17.85 20.64 -42.36
N ILE A 143 17.57 20.79 -41.06
CA ILE A 143 16.91 19.78 -40.21
C ILE A 143 15.40 19.73 -40.46
N ARG A 144 14.72 20.89 -40.67
CA ARG A 144 13.31 20.92 -41.11
C ARG A 144 13.08 20.20 -42.44
N ARG A 145 14.04 20.28 -43.37
CA ARG A 145 13.96 19.61 -44.68
C ARG A 145 14.15 18.09 -44.62
N LEU A 146 14.75 17.57 -43.54
CA LEU A 146 14.93 16.13 -43.27
C LEU A 146 13.76 15.56 -42.45
N ALA A 147 13.27 16.30 -41.45
CA ALA A 147 12.07 15.95 -40.68
C ALA A 147 10.81 15.89 -41.56
N GLY A 148 10.67 16.82 -42.52
CA GLY A 148 9.57 16.84 -43.48
C GLY A 148 9.58 15.72 -44.53
N ARG A 149 10.65 14.91 -44.62
CA ARG A 149 10.78 13.81 -45.60
C ARG A 149 10.67 12.41 -45.02
N LEU A 150 10.81 12.24 -43.70
CA LEU A 150 10.81 10.92 -43.05
C LEU A 150 9.66 10.70 -42.06
N GLY A 151 8.97 11.75 -41.60
CA GLY A 151 7.75 11.64 -40.79
C GLY A 151 7.96 11.06 -39.38
N GLU A 152 7.21 11.58 -38.43
CA GLU A 152 7.09 11.06 -37.06
C GLU A 152 6.91 9.51 -36.96
N PRO A 153 6.17 8.84 -37.87
CA PRO A 153 5.98 7.39 -37.80
C PRO A 153 7.26 6.55 -37.97
N VAL A 154 8.29 7.05 -38.67
CA VAL A 154 9.53 6.30 -38.91
C VAL A 154 10.45 6.33 -37.69
N ILE A 155 10.54 7.47 -37.01
CA ILE A 155 11.27 7.60 -35.73
C ILE A 155 10.60 6.74 -34.66
N ARG A 156 9.25 6.73 -34.61
CA ARG A 156 8.46 5.87 -33.71
C ARG A 156 8.71 4.38 -33.94
N ARG A 157 8.73 3.92 -35.20
CA ARG A 157 9.07 2.52 -35.55
C ARG A 157 10.50 2.15 -35.16
N ALA A 158 11.46 3.06 -35.32
CA ALA A 158 12.84 2.84 -34.92
C ALA A 158 12.98 2.71 -33.39
N LEU A 159 12.24 3.51 -32.62
CA LEU A 159 12.23 3.42 -31.16
C LEU A 159 11.60 2.12 -30.65
N ALA A 160 10.44 1.74 -31.21
CA ALA A 160 9.79 0.47 -30.88
C ALA A 160 10.67 -0.75 -31.22
N ALA A 161 11.40 -0.71 -32.34
CA ALA A 161 12.36 -1.74 -32.69
C ALA A 161 13.56 -1.78 -31.73
N ALA A 162 14.10 -0.63 -31.32
CA ALA A 162 15.17 -0.54 -30.33
C ALA A 162 14.73 -1.09 -28.96
N VAL A 163 13.49 -0.82 -28.55
CA VAL A 163 12.88 -1.33 -27.33
C VAL A 163 12.68 -2.84 -27.37
N GLY A 164 12.20 -3.39 -28.50
CA GLY A 164 12.12 -4.84 -28.71
C GLY A 164 13.48 -5.52 -28.60
N ILE A 165 14.53 -4.92 -29.18
CA ILE A 165 15.91 -5.40 -29.08
C ILE A 165 16.45 -5.33 -27.63
N MET A 166 16.02 -4.35 -26.82
CA MET A 166 16.36 -4.30 -25.39
C MET A 166 15.66 -5.40 -24.59
N GLY A 167 14.42 -5.77 -24.93
CA GLY A 167 13.71 -6.89 -24.32
C GLY A 167 14.48 -8.21 -24.40
N ASP A 168 15.14 -8.47 -25.54
CA ASP A 168 16.00 -9.65 -25.79
C ASP A 168 17.28 -9.70 -24.93
N GLN A 169 17.65 -8.58 -24.28
CA GLN A 169 18.78 -8.54 -23.33
C GLN A 169 18.37 -8.87 -21.89
N PHE A 170 17.11 -8.64 -21.51
CA PHE A 170 16.62 -8.91 -20.16
C PHE A 170 15.98 -10.30 -20.02
N VAL A 171 15.56 -10.90 -21.12
CA VAL A 171 15.06 -12.28 -21.17
C VAL A 171 16.07 -13.14 -21.92
N LEU A 172 16.36 -14.31 -21.35
CA LEU A 172 17.28 -15.24 -22.00
C LEU A 172 16.64 -15.87 -23.25
N GLY A 173 15.34 -16.16 -23.20
CA GLY A 173 14.53 -16.53 -24.34
C GLY A 173 13.03 -16.46 -24.03
N SER A 174 12.21 -16.26 -25.06
CA SER A 174 10.74 -16.20 -24.93
C SER A 174 10.10 -17.53 -24.53
N THR A 175 10.84 -18.63 -24.63
CA THR A 175 10.45 -19.99 -24.23
C THR A 175 11.63 -20.67 -23.52
N ILE A 176 11.34 -21.68 -22.71
CA ILE A 176 12.38 -22.42 -21.98
C ILE A 176 13.35 -23.13 -22.93
N GLU A 177 12.88 -23.63 -24.07
CA GLU A 177 13.71 -24.27 -25.10
C GLU A 177 14.68 -23.27 -25.73
N ALA A 178 14.21 -22.06 -26.05
CA ALA A 178 15.05 -20.99 -26.58
C ALA A 178 16.11 -20.57 -25.54
N ALA A 179 15.70 -20.44 -24.27
CA ALA A 179 16.59 -20.08 -23.18
C ALA A 179 17.68 -21.15 -22.95
N LEU A 180 17.31 -22.43 -22.97
CA LEU A 180 18.25 -23.56 -22.87
C LEU A 180 19.25 -23.58 -24.03
N LYS A 181 18.77 -23.37 -25.27
CA LYS A 181 19.63 -23.31 -26.47
C LYS A 181 20.66 -22.18 -26.37
N ARG A 182 20.24 -21.01 -25.87
CA ARG A 182 21.14 -19.86 -25.67
C ARG A 182 22.12 -20.11 -24.54
N ALA A 183 21.67 -20.65 -23.41
CA ALA A 183 22.54 -21.03 -22.30
C ALA A 183 23.64 -22.02 -22.72
N ALA A 184 23.28 -23.04 -23.51
CA ALA A 184 24.23 -24.00 -24.05
C ALA A 184 25.26 -23.36 -25.00
N LYS A 185 24.83 -22.40 -25.83
CA LYS A 185 25.72 -21.66 -26.74
C LYS A 185 26.70 -20.77 -25.98
N GLU A 186 26.26 -20.14 -24.90
CA GLU A 186 27.06 -19.18 -24.13
C GLU A 186 27.82 -19.82 -22.97
N GLY A 187 27.57 -21.10 -22.66
CA GLY A 187 28.38 -21.93 -21.77
C GLY A 187 28.24 -21.63 -20.28
N TYR A 188 27.12 -21.06 -19.82
CA TYR A 188 26.88 -20.81 -18.39
C TYR A 188 25.71 -21.58 -17.79
N LEU A 189 25.84 -21.85 -16.49
CA LEU A 189 24.80 -22.46 -15.67
C LEU A 189 23.65 -21.48 -15.43
N CYS A 190 22.41 -21.96 -15.40
CA CYS A 190 21.23 -21.11 -15.24
C CYS A 190 20.36 -21.55 -14.06
N SER A 191 19.64 -20.59 -13.48
CA SER A 191 18.39 -20.80 -12.74
C SER A 191 17.30 -20.07 -13.50
N PHE A 192 16.39 -20.78 -14.15
CA PHE A 192 15.35 -20.17 -14.98
C PHE A 192 14.21 -19.62 -14.13
N ASP A 193 13.86 -18.35 -14.32
CA ASP A 193 12.71 -17.68 -13.70
C ASP A 193 11.62 -17.54 -14.74
N MET A 194 10.51 -18.25 -14.55
CA MET A 194 9.40 -18.28 -15.49
C MET A 194 8.47 -17.06 -15.37
N LEU A 195 8.88 -16.02 -14.65
CA LEU A 195 8.21 -14.71 -14.53
C LEU A 195 6.81 -14.71 -13.91
N GLY A 196 6.23 -15.89 -13.61
CA GLY A 196 4.97 -16.00 -12.89
C GLY A 196 5.07 -15.49 -11.46
N GLU A 197 4.18 -14.56 -11.11
CA GLU A 197 4.00 -14.06 -9.74
C GLU A 197 2.56 -13.61 -9.53
N GLY A 198 2.09 -13.65 -8.27
CA GLY A 198 0.84 -13.05 -7.84
C GLY A 198 -0.39 -13.50 -8.64
N ALA A 199 -0.69 -14.80 -8.65
CA ALA A 199 -1.96 -15.29 -9.18
C ALA A 199 -3.12 -14.51 -8.54
N ARG A 200 -4.12 -14.14 -9.34
CA ARG A 200 -5.37 -13.53 -8.83
C ARG A 200 -6.54 -14.48 -8.90
N THR A 201 -6.47 -15.47 -9.79
CA THR A 201 -7.51 -16.47 -9.99
C THR A 201 -6.96 -17.89 -9.80
N PRO A 202 -7.83 -18.89 -9.54
CA PRO A 202 -7.42 -20.30 -9.58
C PRO A 202 -6.88 -20.71 -10.96
N ALA A 203 -7.43 -20.14 -12.03
CA ALA A 203 -6.98 -20.38 -13.41
C ALA A 203 -5.54 -19.86 -13.63
N ASP A 204 -5.18 -18.71 -13.05
CA ASP A 204 -3.79 -18.24 -13.06
C ASP A 204 -2.86 -19.22 -12.36
N ALA A 205 -3.26 -19.72 -11.18
CA ALA A 205 -2.46 -20.67 -10.43
C ALA A 205 -2.23 -21.99 -11.21
N GLU A 206 -3.27 -22.47 -11.91
CA GLU A 206 -3.16 -23.63 -12.81
C GLU A 206 -2.25 -23.37 -14.01
N ARG A 207 -2.40 -22.21 -14.65
CA ARG A 207 -1.58 -21.79 -15.77
C ARG A 207 -0.11 -21.73 -15.37
N TYR A 208 0.22 -21.08 -14.25
CA TYR A 208 1.59 -20.98 -13.76
C TYR A 208 2.15 -22.34 -13.31
N GLU A 209 1.35 -23.19 -12.66
CA GLU A 209 1.78 -24.56 -12.35
C GLU A 209 2.17 -25.32 -13.63
N HIS A 210 1.37 -25.21 -14.70
CA HIS A 210 1.68 -25.84 -15.98
C HIS A 210 2.98 -25.30 -16.59
N ILE A 211 3.16 -23.98 -16.59
CA ILE A 211 4.38 -23.33 -17.09
C ILE A 211 5.61 -23.82 -16.31
N TYR A 212 5.54 -23.87 -14.98
CA TYR A 212 6.62 -24.39 -14.15
C TYR A 212 6.87 -25.87 -14.42
N ALA A 213 5.84 -26.71 -14.47
CA ALA A 213 6.00 -28.14 -14.72
C ALA A 213 6.68 -28.40 -16.08
N ALA A 214 6.23 -27.71 -17.13
CA ALA A 214 6.84 -27.79 -18.46
C ALA A 214 8.30 -27.34 -18.46
N ALA A 215 8.62 -26.24 -17.76
CA ALA A 215 9.98 -25.74 -17.65
C ALA A 215 10.90 -26.71 -16.89
N ILE A 216 10.46 -27.24 -15.74
CA ILE A 216 11.24 -28.20 -14.94
C ILE A 216 11.50 -29.48 -15.76
N GLU A 217 10.50 -29.97 -16.50
CA GLU A 217 10.65 -31.11 -17.40
C GLU A 217 11.64 -30.83 -18.55
N ALA A 218 11.54 -29.66 -19.20
CA ALA A 218 12.45 -29.29 -20.29
C ALA A 218 13.90 -29.16 -19.81
N VAL A 219 14.13 -28.52 -18.67
CA VAL A 219 15.43 -28.38 -18.04
C VAL A 219 15.98 -29.74 -17.61
N GLY A 220 15.13 -30.61 -17.07
CA GLY A 220 15.48 -31.98 -16.70
C GLY A 220 15.95 -32.82 -17.90
N ARG A 221 15.24 -32.76 -19.02
CA ARG A 221 15.63 -33.47 -20.27
C ARG A 221 16.92 -32.96 -20.89
N ALA A 222 17.21 -31.67 -20.76
CA ALA A 222 18.43 -31.06 -21.30
C ALA A 222 19.68 -31.34 -20.44
N ARG A 223 19.49 -31.95 -19.25
CA ARG A 223 20.57 -32.17 -18.28
C ARG A 223 21.49 -33.32 -18.68
N ALA A 224 22.79 -33.16 -18.43
CA ALA A 224 23.77 -34.22 -18.58
C ALA A 224 23.53 -35.37 -17.56
N PRO A 225 23.52 -36.65 -17.98
CA PRO A 225 23.36 -37.79 -17.07
C PRO A 225 24.39 -37.78 -15.94
N GLY A 226 23.95 -38.03 -14.70
CA GLY A 226 24.83 -38.19 -13.54
C GLY A 226 25.31 -36.90 -12.85
N SER A 227 25.08 -35.71 -13.43
CA SER A 227 25.40 -34.43 -12.75
C SER A 227 24.64 -34.21 -11.43
N THR A 228 25.23 -33.44 -10.53
CA THR A 228 24.58 -33.02 -9.29
C THR A 228 23.69 -31.77 -9.51
N PRO A 229 22.78 -31.41 -8.58
CA PRO A 229 22.02 -30.16 -8.66
C PRO A 229 22.92 -28.91 -8.76
N GLU A 230 24.13 -28.98 -8.19
CA GLU A 230 25.15 -27.91 -8.26
C GLU A 230 25.73 -27.73 -9.66
N GLU A 231 25.76 -28.79 -10.47
CA GLU A 231 26.43 -28.83 -11.78
C GLU A 231 25.46 -28.67 -12.95
N GLY A 232 24.17 -28.87 -12.73
CA GLY A 232 23.10 -28.73 -13.72
C GLY A 232 22.32 -27.42 -13.60
N HIS A 233 21.58 -27.04 -14.66
CA HIS A 233 20.65 -25.92 -14.59
C HIS A 233 19.56 -26.14 -13.52
N GLY A 234 18.93 -25.07 -13.06
CA GLY A 234 17.84 -25.10 -12.10
C GLY A 234 16.65 -24.25 -12.54
N VAL A 235 15.58 -24.28 -11.75
CA VAL A 235 14.37 -23.47 -11.94
C VAL A 235 14.03 -22.76 -10.63
N SER A 236 13.63 -21.50 -10.72
CA SER A 236 13.11 -20.71 -9.59
C SER A 236 11.57 -20.64 -9.68
N VAL A 237 10.90 -20.83 -8.55
CA VAL A 237 9.43 -20.82 -8.44
C VAL A 237 9.00 -19.82 -7.38
N LYS A 238 7.97 -19.03 -7.66
CA LYS A 238 7.33 -18.12 -6.69
C LYS A 238 6.04 -18.76 -6.18
N LEU A 239 5.85 -18.75 -4.86
CA LEU A 239 4.69 -19.37 -4.22
C LEU A 239 3.41 -18.59 -4.52
N SER A 240 3.48 -17.25 -4.60
CA SER A 240 2.34 -16.42 -4.98
C SER A 240 1.77 -16.72 -6.38
N ALA A 241 2.57 -17.31 -7.28
CA ALA A 241 2.08 -17.72 -8.60
C ALA A 241 1.21 -18.97 -8.54
N LEU A 242 1.26 -19.74 -7.44
CA LEU A 242 0.58 -21.04 -7.30
C LEU A 242 -0.66 -20.98 -6.42
N CYS A 243 -1.00 -19.82 -5.86
CA CYS A 243 -2.22 -19.65 -5.08
C CYS A 243 -2.69 -18.20 -5.12
N PRO A 244 -3.97 -17.95 -5.46
CA PRO A 244 -4.52 -16.60 -5.48
C PRO A 244 -4.56 -15.95 -4.09
N ARG A 245 -4.67 -16.76 -3.02
CA ARG A 245 -4.77 -16.31 -1.63
C ARG A 245 -3.59 -16.82 -0.79
N TYR A 246 -2.37 -16.57 -1.27
CA TYR A 246 -1.13 -16.90 -0.56
C TYR A 246 -0.87 -15.92 0.61
N GLU A 247 -1.60 -16.14 1.71
CA GLU A 247 -1.66 -15.25 2.88
C GLU A 247 -1.61 -16.05 4.17
N ALA A 248 -0.94 -15.52 5.20
CA ALA A 248 -0.81 -16.19 6.51
C ALA A 248 -2.15 -16.39 7.23
N VAL A 249 -3.15 -15.55 6.97
CA VAL A 249 -4.52 -15.71 7.50
C VAL A 249 -5.28 -16.86 6.84
N ARG A 250 -4.82 -17.34 5.67
CA ARG A 250 -5.39 -18.45 4.88
C ARG A 250 -4.50 -19.69 4.94
N THR A 251 -3.83 -19.91 6.08
CA THR A 251 -2.82 -21.00 6.19
C THR A 251 -3.39 -22.35 5.77
N ASP A 252 -4.60 -22.69 6.24
CA ASP A 252 -5.20 -23.99 5.93
C ASP A 252 -5.51 -24.16 4.44
N ASP A 253 -6.04 -23.12 3.78
CA ASP A 253 -6.28 -23.13 2.33
C ASP A 253 -4.98 -23.20 1.54
N VAL A 254 -3.93 -22.51 2.00
CA VAL A 254 -2.59 -22.59 1.37
C VAL A 254 -2.05 -24.03 1.46
N PHE A 255 -2.26 -24.73 2.57
CA PHE A 255 -1.87 -26.14 2.67
C PHE A 255 -2.78 -27.08 1.88
N ALA A 256 -4.05 -26.73 1.66
CA ALA A 256 -4.98 -27.51 0.85
C ALA A 256 -4.71 -27.34 -0.66
N ASP A 257 -4.42 -26.12 -1.11
CA ASP A 257 -4.41 -25.76 -2.53
C ASP A 257 -3.01 -25.53 -3.08
N LEU A 258 -2.17 -24.74 -2.39
CA LEU A 258 -0.82 -24.42 -2.85
C LEU A 258 0.13 -25.60 -2.66
N TYR A 259 0.11 -26.21 -1.47
CA TYR A 259 1.09 -27.23 -1.12
C TYR A 259 1.08 -28.43 -2.08
N PRO A 260 -0.08 -28.97 -2.51
CA PRO A 260 -0.09 -30.05 -3.50
C PRO A 260 0.52 -29.66 -4.85
N ARG A 261 0.31 -28.42 -5.32
CA ARG A 261 0.93 -27.90 -6.55
C ARG A 261 2.45 -27.87 -6.41
N MET A 262 2.94 -27.27 -5.32
CA MET A 262 4.37 -27.20 -5.05
C MET A 262 5.01 -28.59 -4.89
N LYS A 263 4.32 -29.54 -4.22
CA LYS A 263 4.78 -30.93 -4.11
C LYS A 263 4.91 -31.59 -5.47
N ARG A 264 3.95 -31.42 -6.39
CA ARG A 264 4.03 -31.96 -7.75
C ARG A 264 5.24 -31.40 -8.50
N LEU A 265 5.47 -30.10 -8.45
CA LEU A 265 6.66 -29.47 -9.05
C LEU A 265 7.97 -30.00 -8.44
N ALA A 266 8.01 -30.18 -7.12
CA ALA A 266 9.15 -30.74 -6.42
C ALA A 266 9.42 -32.20 -6.79
N LEU A 267 8.38 -33.03 -6.98
CA LEU A 267 8.54 -34.41 -7.46
C LEU A 267 9.14 -34.43 -8.87
N ILE A 268 8.71 -33.54 -9.77
CA ILE A 268 9.32 -33.41 -11.11
C ILE A 268 10.79 -33.02 -10.97
N GLY A 269 11.10 -32.02 -10.13
CA GLY A 269 12.47 -31.58 -9.87
C GLY A 269 13.36 -32.69 -9.28
N ALA A 270 12.82 -33.49 -8.36
CA ALA A 270 13.50 -34.61 -7.73
C ALA A 270 13.80 -35.74 -8.71
N ARG A 271 12.84 -36.10 -9.60
CA ARG A 271 13.06 -37.11 -10.66
C ARG A 271 14.25 -36.77 -11.54
N HIS A 272 14.45 -35.49 -11.84
CA HIS A 272 15.54 -35.00 -12.68
C HIS A 272 16.77 -34.56 -11.89
N ASN A 273 16.74 -34.66 -10.55
CA ASN A 273 17.78 -34.19 -9.63
C ASN A 273 18.20 -32.73 -9.89
N LEU A 274 17.23 -31.84 -10.06
CA LEU A 274 17.44 -30.42 -10.37
C LEU A 274 17.55 -29.55 -9.13
N ASN A 275 18.24 -28.42 -9.24
CA ASN A 275 18.11 -27.32 -8.29
C ASN A 275 16.75 -26.62 -8.54
N LEU A 276 15.83 -26.74 -7.57
CA LEU A 276 14.51 -26.10 -7.60
C LEU A 276 14.43 -25.10 -6.45
N ALA A 277 14.62 -23.82 -6.75
CA ALA A 277 14.66 -22.76 -5.75
C ALA A 277 13.28 -22.14 -5.53
N ILE A 278 12.81 -22.12 -4.29
CA ILE A 278 11.63 -21.36 -3.88
C ILE A 278 12.06 -19.93 -3.57
N ASP A 279 11.60 -18.98 -4.39
CA ASP A 279 11.91 -17.56 -4.25
C ASP A 279 11.28 -16.96 -2.99
N ALA A 280 11.97 -15.96 -2.43
CA ALA A 280 11.49 -15.20 -1.28
C ALA A 280 10.77 -13.94 -1.75
N GLU A 281 9.59 -13.71 -1.18
CA GLU A 281 8.67 -12.64 -1.54
C GLU A 281 8.60 -11.61 -0.40
N GLU A 282 7.42 -11.08 -0.06
CA GLU A 282 7.26 -10.09 0.99
C GLU A 282 7.38 -10.65 2.41
N ALA A 283 7.67 -9.77 3.36
CA ALA A 283 8.03 -10.13 4.73
C ALA A 283 6.90 -10.80 5.52
N ASP A 284 5.64 -10.55 5.18
CA ASP A 284 4.45 -11.17 5.77
C ASP A 284 4.27 -12.64 5.36
N ARG A 285 4.90 -13.08 4.27
CA ARG A 285 4.84 -14.45 3.74
C ARG A 285 5.98 -15.35 4.24
N LEU A 286 7.01 -14.80 4.89
CA LEU A 286 8.22 -15.54 5.26
C LEU A 286 7.95 -16.76 6.16
N ALA A 287 7.19 -16.59 7.24
CA ALA A 287 6.92 -17.70 8.17
C ALA A 287 6.08 -18.80 7.49
N LEU A 288 5.09 -18.41 6.69
CA LEU A 288 4.24 -19.33 5.94
C LEU A 288 5.04 -20.12 4.89
N SER A 289 5.93 -19.46 4.14
CA SER A 289 6.78 -20.13 3.14
C SER A 289 7.66 -21.20 3.79
N LEU A 290 8.23 -20.91 4.96
CA LEU A 290 9.11 -21.83 5.68
C LEU A 290 8.35 -23.04 6.23
N LYS A 291 7.08 -22.89 6.63
CA LYS A 291 6.22 -24.04 6.99
C LYS A 291 5.98 -24.97 5.80
N LEU A 292 5.79 -24.43 4.59
CA LEU A 292 5.66 -25.22 3.36
C LEU A 292 6.98 -25.94 3.01
N VAL A 293 8.11 -25.24 3.14
CA VAL A 293 9.46 -25.80 2.94
C VAL A 293 9.73 -26.94 3.93
N ASP A 294 9.41 -26.74 5.21
CA ASP A 294 9.56 -27.75 6.27
C ASP A 294 8.77 -29.01 5.93
N ARG A 295 7.49 -28.84 5.58
CA ARG A 295 6.62 -29.95 5.17
C ARG A 295 7.15 -30.67 3.93
N LEU A 296 7.69 -29.94 2.95
CA LEU A 296 8.28 -30.49 1.72
C LEU A 296 9.58 -31.25 2.02
N ALA A 297 10.46 -30.69 2.85
CA ALA A 297 11.68 -31.35 3.34
C ALA A 297 11.39 -32.55 4.26
N ARG A 298 10.14 -32.90 4.53
CA ARG A 298 9.78 -34.13 5.24
C ARG A 298 9.07 -35.15 4.34
N GLU A 299 8.86 -34.83 3.07
CA GLU A 299 8.24 -35.78 2.14
C GLU A 299 9.18 -36.92 1.79
N SER A 300 8.73 -38.15 2.08
CA SER A 300 9.47 -39.38 1.75
C SER A 300 9.55 -39.62 0.25
N GLU A 301 8.54 -39.19 -0.52
CA GLU A 301 8.49 -39.34 -1.98
C GLU A 301 9.58 -38.56 -2.72
N LEU A 302 10.21 -37.58 -2.06
CA LEU A 302 11.35 -36.85 -2.63
C LEU A 302 12.67 -37.64 -2.53
N GLY A 303 12.71 -38.76 -1.82
CA GLY A 303 13.90 -39.61 -1.67
C GLY A 303 15.14 -38.83 -1.22
N ASP A 304 16.28 -39.20 -1.81
CA ASP A 304 17.61 -38.62 -1.53
C ASP A 304 17.90 -37.33 -2.32
N TRP A 305 16.87 -36.68 -2.88
CA TRP A 305 17.05 -35.46 -3.68
C TRP A 305 17.65 -34.31 -2.84
N THR A 306 18.79 -33.77 -3.30
CA THR A 306 19.53 -32.69 -2.64
C THR A 306 19.36 -31.32 -3.31
N GLY A 307 18.39 -31.19 -4.21
CA GLY A 307 18.18 -29.98 -5.01
C GLY A 307 17.08 -29.05 -4.52
N LEU A 308 16.49 -29.32 -3.34
CA LEU A 308 15.51 -28.42 -2.73
C LEU A 308 16.17 -27.09 -2.38
N GLY A 309 15.74 -26.02 -3.04
CA GLY A 309 16.30 -24.69 -2.90
C GLY A 309 15.40 -23.72 -2.15
N VAL A 310 15.99 -22.84 -1.34
CA VAL A 310 15.28 -21.79 -0.59
C VAL A 310 16.04 -20.47 -0.72
N VAL A 311 15.34 -19.38 -1.03
CA VAL A 311 15.91 -18.03 -1.05
C VAL A 311 15.77 -17.37 0.32
N VAL A 312 16.83 -16.70 0.80
CA VAL A 312 16.86 -15.94 2.05
C VAL A 312 17.29 -14.51 1.78
N GLN A 313 16.53 -13.53 2.27
CA GLN A 313 16.77 -12.10 2.03
C GLN A 313 17.51 -11.44 3.20
N ALA A 314 18.78 -11.10 3.02
CA ALA A 314 19.63 -10.52 4.06
C ALA A 314 19.22 -9.11 4.51
N TYR A 315 18.42 -8.39 3.72
CA TYR A 315 17.85 -7.09 4.12
C TYR A 315 16.80 -7.22 5.24
N GLY A 316 16.27 -8.44 5.49
CA GLY A 316 15.24 -8.71 6.46
C GLY A 316 15.87 -9.04 7.80
N LYS A 317 15.31 -8.50 8.88
CA LYS A 317 15.90 -8.62 10.24
C LYS A 317 15.91 -10.05 10.78
N ARG A 318 15.05 -10.92 10.21
CA ARG A 318 14.89 -12.34 10.57
C ARG A 318 15.86 -13.29 9.84
N ALA A 319 16.65 -12.81 8.87
CA ALA A 319 17.44 -13.66 7.97
C ALA A 319 18.38 -14.67 8.68
N ARG A 320 19.00 -14.26 9.80
CA ARG A 320 19.88 -15.15 10.59
C ARG A 320 19.12 -16.34 11.18
N GLY A 321 17.94 -16.07 11.76
CA GLY A 321 17.07 -17.10 12.32
C GLY A 321 16.53 -18.06 11.26
N VAL A 322 16.31 -17.57 10.04
CA VAL A 322 15.95 -18.43 8.90
C VAL A 322 17.08 -19.41 8.57
N ILE A 323 18.34 -18.96 8.52
CA ILE A 323 19.49 -19.84 8.25
C ILE A 323 19.65 -20.88 9.37
N ASP A 324 19.50 -20.49 10.63
CA ASP A 324 19.49 -21.41 11.78
C ASP A 324 18.40 -22.49 11.65
N GLY A 325 17.18 -22.06 11.33
CA GLY A 325 16.05 -22.96 11.15
C GLY A 325 16.28 -23.93 9.99
N LEU A 326 16.81 -23.46 8.85
CA LEU A 326 17.09 -24.30 7.68
C LEU A 326 18.22 -25.29 7.96
N GLU A 327 19.27 -24.90 8.68
CA GLU A 327 20.32 -25.81 9.11
C GLU A 327 19.76 -26.92 10.00
N ARG A 328 18.94 -26.56 10.98
CA ARG A 328 18.24 -27.54 11.83
C ARG A 328 17.34 -28.44 11.01
N LEU A 329 16.55 -27.90 10.08
CA LEU A 329 15.66 -28.68 9.21
C LEU A 329 16.46 -29.69 8.37
N SER A 330 17.58 -29.26 7.78
CA SER A 330 18.47 -30.13 7.03
C SER A 330 19.01 -31.27 7.89
N ARG A 331 19.49 -30.98 9.10
CA ARG A 331 20.00 -31.98 10.05
C ARG A 331 18.90 -32.94 10.52
N ASP A 332 17.70 -32.43 10.83
CA ASP A 332 16.56 -33.22 11.31
C ASP A 332 16.02 -34.18 10.23
N THR A 333 16.13 -33.80 8.96
CA THR A 333 15.56 -34.56 7.82
C THR A 333 16.62 -35.36 7.06
N GLY A 334 17.90 -35.11 7.30
CA GLY A 334 19.02 -35.67 6.54
C GLY A 334 19.15 -35.12 5.11
N ARG A 335 18.32 -34.13 4.73
CA ARG A 335 18.31 -33.57 3.37
C ARG A 335 19.08 -32.28 3.29
N ARG A 336 20.12 -32.27 2.46
CA ARG A 336 20.84 -31.04 2.12
C ARG A 336 19.91 -30.06 1.40
N ILE A 337 19.88 -28.83 1.86
CA ILE A 337 19.08 -27.74 1.28
C ILE A 337 20.02 -26.77 0.57
N MET A 338 19.69 -26.37 -0.66
CA MET A 338 20.41 -25.32 -1.38
C MET A 338 19.87 -23.97 -0.95
N VAL A 339 20.73 -23.08 -0.44
CA VAL A 339 20.27 -21.78 0.09
C VAL A 339 20.85 -20.65 -0.73
N ARG A 340 19.97 -19.92 -1.42
CA ARG A 340 20.31 -18.69 -2.14
C ARG A 340 20.19 -17.50 -1.20
N LEU A 341 21.33 -16.96 -0.79
CA LEU A 341 21.37 -15.69 -0.07
C LEU A 341 21.33 -14.54 -1.07
N VAL A 342 20.31 -13.69 -0.94
CA VAL A 342 20.14 -12.44 -1.68
C VAL A 342 20.13 -11.26 -0.71
N LYS A 343 20.20 -10.02 -1.21
CA LYS A 343 19.90 -8.85 -0.36
C LYS A 343 18.39 -8.75 -0.11
N GLY A 344 17.62 -8.48 -1.16
CA GLY A 344 16.16 -8.36 -1.12
C GLY A 344 15.65 -7.52 -2.28
N ALA A 345 14.38 -7.68 -2.65
CA ALA A 345 13.77 -7.12 -3.87
C ALA A 345 12.56 -6.20 -3.61
N TYR A 346 12.09 -6.11 -2.36
CA TYR A 346 10.82 -5.46 -2.01
C TYR A 346 10.98 -4.29 -1.03
N TRP A 347 12.18 -3.70 -0.93
CA TRP A 347 12.54 -2.79 0.18
C TRP A 347 11.60 -1.59 0.33
N ASP A 348 11.30 -0.92 -0.78
CA ASP A 348 10.41 0.24 -0.82
C ASP A 348 8.97 -0.11 -0.45
N SER A 349 8.49 -1.26 -0.94
CA SER A 349 7.17 -1.81 -0.62
C SER A 349 7.06 -2.16 0.85
N GLU A 350 8.09 -2.77 1.45
CA GLU A 350 8.12 -3.07 2.89
C GLU A 350 8.12 -1.80 3.75
N VAL A 351 8.86 -0.77 3.34
CA VAL A 351 8.85 0.54 4.00
C VAL A 351 7.46 1.17 3.92
N LYS A 352 6.85 1.22 2.72
CA LYS A 352 5.51 1.77 2.50
C LYS A 352 4.45 1.01 3.30
N ARG A 353 4.44 -0.33 3.24
CA ARG A 353 3.49 -1.19 3.97
C ARG A 353 3.60 -0.96 5.48
N ALA A 354 4.81 -0.92 6.04
CA ALA A 354 5.01 -0.67 7.46
C ALA A 354 4.50 0.71 7.90
N GLN A 355 4.70 1.76 7.10
CA GLN A 355 4.19 3.11 7.38
C GLN A 355 2.66 3.18 7.33
N ILE A 356 2.06 2.66 6.25
CA ILE A 356 0.60 2.67 6.06
C ILE A 356 -0.08 1.88 7.19
N ALA A 357 0.43 0.68 7.49
CA ALA A 357 -0.13 -0.19 8.52
C ALA A 357 0.18 0.25 9.96
N GLY A 358 1.01 1.28 10.16
CA GLY A 358 1.41 1.73 11.50
C GLY A 358 2.13 0.63 12.28
N HIS A 359 3.04 -0.10 11.65
CA HIS A 359 3.81 -1.15 12.34
C HIS A 359 4.79 -0.53 13.36
N PRO A 360 5.19 -1.26 14.42
CA PRO A 360 6.11 -0.72 15.43
C PRO A 360 7.51 -0.39 14.86
N GLY A 361 7.88 -0.97 13.73
CA GLY A 361 9.13 -0.71 13.03
C GLY A 361 9.10 -1.30 11.61
N TYR A 362 10.26 -1.27 10.94
CA TYR A 362 10.42 -1.88 9.61
C TYR A 362 10.84 -3.34 9.70
N PRO A 363 10.33 -4.25 8.84
CA PRO A 363 10.77 -5.64 8.78
C PRO A 363 12.15 -5.81 8.11
N VAL A 364 12.62 -4.74 7.48
CA VAL A 364 13.88 -4.65 6.74
C VAL A 364 14.80 -3.60 7.35
N PHE A 365 16.09 -3.68 7.07
CA PHE A 365 17.05 -2.63 7.42
C PHE A 365 16.81 -1.37 6.59
N THR A 366 16.96 -0.21 7.22
CA THR A 366 16.66 1.10 6.62
C THR A 366 17.86 1.75 5.93
N SER A 367 19.06 1.19 6.08
CA SER A 367 20.25 1.62 5.35
C SER A 367 20.85 0.49 4.51
N LYS A 368 21.42 0.86 3.36
CA LYS A 368 22.11 -0.08 2.47
C LYS A 368 23.31 -0.74 3.18
N ALA A 369 24.08 0.03 3.95
CA ALA A 369 25.22 -0.49 4.70
C ALA A 369 24.81 -1.54 5.75
N ALA A 370 23.68 -1.34 6.43
CA ALA A 370 23.13 -2.35 7.35
C ALA A 370 22.73 -3.64 6.64
N THR A 371 22.11 -3.55 5.46
CA THR A 371 21.83 -4.73 4.61
C THR A 371 23.11 -5.44 4.19
N ASP A 372 24.15 -4.70 3.80
CA ASP A 372 25.45 -5.29 3.44
C ASP A 372 26.12 -5.99 4.61
N LEU A 373 26.10 -5.37 5.80
CA LEU A 373 26.59 -5.99 7.04
C LEU A 373 25.83 -7.29 7.34
N SER A 374 24.50 -7.24 7.30
CA SER A 374 23.65 -8.41 7.49
C SER A 374 23.95 -9.53 6.48
N TYR A 375 24.18 -9.17 5.21
CA TYR A 375 24.57 -10.11 4.17
C TYR A 375 25.89 -10.81 4.49
N LEU A 376 26.91 -10.10 4.99
CA LEU A 376 28.18 -10.70 5.38
C LEU A 376 28.04 -11.66 6.57
N VAL A 377 27.28 -11.27 7.60
CA VAL A 377 27.01 -12.12 8.77
C VAL A 377 26.23 -13.36 8.37
N CYS A 378 25.18 -13.22 7.56
CA CYS A 378 24.39 -14.33 7.03
C CYS A 378 25.24 -15.24 6.13
N ALA A 379 26.13 -14.68 5.31
CA ALA A 379 26.98 -15.47 4.43
C ALA A 379 27.96 -16.35 5.21
N HIS A 380 28.59 -15.80 6.25
CA HIS A 380 29.45 -16.60 7.13
C HIS A 380 28.68 -17.71 7.84
N LYS A 381 27.49 -17.40 8.34
CA LYS A 381 26.62 -18.39 8.97
C LYS A 381 26.25 -19.52 8.01
N LEU A 382 25.94 -19.19 6.76
CA LEU A 382 25.62 -20.15 5.72
C LEU A 382 26.84 -20.99 5.30
N ILE A 383 28.03 -20.40 5.23
CA ILE A 383 29.30 -21.13 5.00
C ILE A 383 29.57 -22.12 6.14
N ALA A 384 29.37 -21.70 7.39
CA ALA A 384 29.57 -22.55 8.57
C ALA A 384 28.57 -23.72 8.66
N ALA A 385 27.39 -23.58 8.05
CA ALA A 385 26.36 -24.63 7.99
C ALA A 385 26.64 -25.71 6.92
N ALA A 386 27.68 -25.56 6.09
CA ALA A 386 28.07 -26.61 5.15
C ALA A 386 28.61 -27.86 5.89
N PRO A 387 28.35 -29.10 5.42
CA PRO A 387 27.66 -29.44 4.18
C PRO A 387 26.13 -29.58 4.30
N ALA A 388 25.55 -29.33 5.49
CA ALA A 388 24.11 -29.46 5.70
C ALA A 388 23.31 -28.49 4.80
N LEU A 389 23.85 -27.30 4.57
CA LEU A 389 23.35 -26.34 3.58
C LEU A 389 24.37 -26.19 2.44
N TYR A 390 23.87 -26.04 1.20
CA TYR A 390 24.68 -25.68 0.04
C TYR A 390 24.62 -24.17 -0.21
N PRO A 391 25.69 -23.40 0.01
CA PRO A 391 25.65 -21.94 -0.08
C PRO A 391 25.65 -21.42 -1.53
N GLN A 392 24.65 -20.61 -1.87
CA GLN A 392 24.55 -19.90 -3.15
C GLN A 392 24.46 -18.39 -2.89
N PHE A 393 25.42 -17.62 -3.39
CA PHE A 393 25.55 -16.19 -3.07
C PHE A 393 25.20 -15.32 -4.26
N ALA A 394 23.98 -14.76 -4.27
CA ALA A 394 23.52 -13.88 -5.34
C ALA A 394 23.84 -12.41 -5.03
N THR A 395 24.77 -11.84 -5.79
CA THR A 395 25.15 -10.43 -5.64
C THR A 395 25.84 -9.90 -6.88
N HIS A 396 25.63 -8.61 -7.17
CA HIS A 396 26.41 -7.87 -8.17
C HIS A 396 27.42 -6.92 -7.53
N ASN A 397 27.55 -6.93 -6.19
CA ASN A 397 28.45 -6.05 -5.47
C ASN A 397 29.84 -6.69 -5.33
N ALA A 398 30.87 -6.03 -5.87
CA ALA A 398 32.25 -6.52 -5.87
C ALA A 398 32.81 -6.76 -4.45
N HIS A 399 32.48 -5.89 -3.48
CA HIS A 399 32.89 -6.07 -2.09
C HIS A 399 32.28 -7.33 -1.51
N SER A 400 30.95 -7.50 -1.64
CA SER A 400 30.25 -8.70 -1.15
C SER A 400 30.80 -9.98 -1.80
N LEU A 401 31.06 -9.97 -3.12
CA LEU A 401 31.65 -11.09 -3.85
C LEU A 401 33.00 -11.48 -3.24
N MET A 402 33.92 -10.51 -3.13
CA MET A 402 35.27 -10.78 -2.64
C MET A 402 35.29 -11.19 -1.16
N ALA A 403 34.45 -10.58 -0.33
CA ALA A 403 34.32 -10.92 1.08
C ALA A 403 33.84 -12.37 1.27
N VAL A 404 32.80 -12.77 0.55
CA VAL A 404 32.26 -14.13 0.61
C VAL A 404 33.27 -15.15 0.10
N ARG A 405 33.96 -14.86 -1.01
CA ARG A 405 35.02 -15.74 -1.52
C ARG A 405 36.13 -15.93 -0.50
N HIS A 406 36.60 -14.85 0.11
CA HIS A 406 37.61 -14.89 1.16
C HIS A 406 37.16 -15.75 2.36
N MET A 407 35.91 -15.61 2.82
CA MET A 407 35.37 -16.43 3.91
C MET A 407 35.29 -17.92 3.53
N ALA A 408 34.85 -18.24 2.31
CA ALA A 408 34.72 -19.60 1.83
C ALA A 408 36.09 -20.28 1.64
N ASP A 409 37.07 -19.55 1.11
CA ASP A 409 38.46 -20.03 0.97
C ASP A 409 39.06 -20.41 2.32
N ARG A 410 38.89 -19.54 3.32
CA ARG A 410 39.38 -19.79 4.68
C ARG A 410 38.71 -20.98 5.35
N ALA A 411 37.42 -21.20 5.07
CA ALA A 411 36.66 -22.32 5.60
C ALA A 411 36.87 -23.63 4.81
N GLY A 412 37.50 -23.58 3.63
CA GLY A 412 37.62 -24.74 2.73
C GLY A 412 36.26 -25.22 2.18
N VAL A 413 35.28 -24.34 2.09
CA VAL A 413 33.89 -24.68 1.69
C VAL A 413 33.69 -24.37 0.21
N ARG A 414 33.13 -25.34 -0.53
CA ARG A 414 32.69 -25.13 -1.91
C ARG A 414 31.39 -24.31 -1.92
N ILE A 415 31.41 -23.21 -2.67
CA ILE A 415 30.28 -22.27 -2.78
C ILE A 415 29.95 -22.00 -4.25
N GLU A 416 28.72 -21.54 -4.51
CA GLU A 416 28.28 -21.01 -5.79
C GLU A 416 28.03 -19.50 -5.69
N HIS A 417 28.43 -18.74 -6.71
CA HIS A 417 27.99 -17.37 -6.90
C HIS A 417 26.84 -17.31 -7.91
N GLN A 418 25.96 -16.34 -7.72
CA GLN A 418 24.87 -16.10 -8.64
C GLN A 418 24.81 -14.63 -9.07
N ARG A 419 24.41 -14.45 -10.32
CA ARG A 419 24.13 -13.15 -10.92
C ARG A 419 22.80 -13.21 -11.66
N LEU A 420 22.32 -12.06 -12.09
CA LEU A 420 21.24 -11.99 -13.07
C LEU A 420 21.76 -12.08 -14.51
N HIS A 421 20.98 -12.68 -15.41
CA HIS A 421 21.21 -12.53 -16.85
C HIS A 421 21.13 -11.04 -17.27
N GLY A 422 21.96 -10.64 -18.23
CA GLY A 422 22.09 -9.25 -18.66
C GLY A 422 22.78 -8.31 -17.67
N MET A 423 23.19 -8.79 -16.47
CA MET A 423 23.78 -7.93 -15.44
C MET A 423 24.99 -8.56 -14.74
N GLY A 424 26.01 -7.74 -14.47
CA GLY A 424 27.22 -8.18 -13.78
C GLY A 424 28.13 -9.10 -14.59
N GLU A 425 27.90 -9.24 -15.89
CA GLU A 425 28.71 -10.12 -16.76
C GLU A 425 30.17 -9.71 -16.80
N GLY A 426 30.43 -8.42 -17.01
CA GLY A 426 31.77 -7.85 -16.96
C GLY A 426 32.44 -8.10 -15.62
N LEU A 427 31.72 -7.84 -14.52
CA LEU A 427 32.24 -8.03 -13.16
C LEU A 427 32.65 -9.49 -12.90
N TYR A 428 31.76 -10.44 -13.18
CA TYR A 428 32.02 -11.85 -12.93
C TYR A 428 33.05 -12.44 -13.89
N ARG A 429 33.15 -11.96 -15.14
CA ARG A 429 34.23 -12.32 -16.06
C ARG A 429 35.60 -11.90 -15.51
N GLN A 430 35.71 -10.68 -14.97
CA GLN A 430 36.95 -10.22 -14.34
C GLN A 430 37.23 -10.91 -12.99
N ALA A 431 36.18 -11.29 -12.26
CA ALA A 431 36.32 -12.08 -11.04
C ALA A 431 36.85 -13.48 -11.35
N ALA A 432 36.33 -14.14 -12.39
CA ALA A 432 36.80 -15.44 -12.86
C ALA A 432 38.28 -15.39 -13.28
N ALA A 433 38.69 -14.36 -14.03
CA ALA A 433 40.08 -14.14 -14.38
C ALA A 433 41.01 -13.88 -13.18
N THR A 434 40.47 -13.43 -12.04
CA THR A 434 41.25 -13.13 -10.82
C THR A 434 41.30 -14.32 -9.86
N ILE A 435 40.20 -15.06 -9.73
CA ILE A 435 40.01 -16.17 -8.79
C ILE A 435 40.39 -17.52 -9.43
N GLY A 436 40.33 -17.61 -10.76
CA GLY A 436 40.47 -18.82 -11.56
C GLY A 436 39.12 -19.41 -11.94
N ASP A 437 38.93 -19.75 -13.22
CA ASP A 437 37.64 -20.20 -13.78
C ASP A 437 37.09 -21.45 -13.07
N ASN A 438 37.96 -22.42 -12.74
CA ASN A 438 37.55 -23.65 -12.05
C ASN A 438 37.21 -23.43 -10.56
N ALA A 439 37.58 -22.30 -9.98
CA ALA A 439 37.32 -21.96 -8.58
C ALA A 439 36.03 -21.14 -8.40
N LEU A 440 35.50 -20.54 -9.47
CA LEU A 440 34.31 -19.68 -9.45
C LEU A 440 33.12 -20.35 -10.15
N ILE A 441 32.30 -21.08 -9.38
CA ILE A 441 31.03 -21.62 -9.88
C ILE A 441 30.04 -20.47 -9.97
N LEU A 442 29.54 -20.20 -11.19
CA LEU A 442 28.64 -19.09 -11.47
C LEU A 442 27.35 -19.57 -12.12
N ARG A 443 26.22 -19.22 -11.52
CA ARG A 443 24.88 -19.42 -12.09
C ARG A 443 24.21 -18.10 -12.42
N ALA A 444 23.71 -17.99 -13.65
CA ALA A 444 22.88 -16.88 -14.08
C ALA A 444 21.40 -17.16 -13.75
N TYR A 445 20.78 -16.32 -12.95
CA TYR A 445 19.34 -16.26 -12.80
C TYR A 445 18.75 -15.62 -14.06
N ALA A 446 18.00 -16.39 -14.83
CA ALA A 446 17.65 -16.10 -16.21
C ALA A 446 16.13 -16.00 -16.39
N PRO A 447 15.59 -14.82 -16.66
CA PRO A 447 14.16 -14.65 -16.98
C PRO A 447 13.80 -15.37 -18.28
N VAL A 448 12.63 -16.03 -18.27
CA VAL A 448 12.05 -16.75 -19.39
C VAL A 448 10.55 -16.50 -19.41
N GLY A 449 10.04 -16.01 -20.53
CA GLY A 449 8.60 -15.77 -20.69
C GLY A 449 8.33 -14.84 -21.86
N GLY A 450 7.04 -14.68 -22.18
CA GLY A 450 6.58 -13.76 -23.21
C GLY A 450 6.78 -12.29 -22.81
N HIS A 451 6.57 -11.38 -23.78
CA HIS A 451 6.66 -9.94 -23.50
C HIS A 451 5.68 -9.49 -22.40
N GLU A 452 4.45 -10.02 -22.36
CA GLU A 452 3.44 -9.65 -21.34
C GLU A 452 3.91 -9.95 -19.90
N GLU A 453 4.56 -11.10 -19.69
CA GLU A 453 5.03 -11.57 -18.38
C GLU A 453 6.33 -10.88 -17.94
N LEU A 454 7.13 -10.39 -18.89
CA LEU A 454 8.40 -9.70 -18.64
C LEU A 454 8.22 -8.34 -17.98
N LEU A 455 7.15 -7.63 -18.29
CA LEU A 455 7.09 -6.19 -18.08
C LEU A 455 6.92 -5.76 -16.60
N PRO A 456 6.13 -6.46 -15.74
CA PRO A 456 6.08 -6.12 -14.30
C PRO A 456 7.43 -6.38 -13.64
N TYR A 457 8.04 -7.50 -14.02
CA TYR A 457 9.38 -7.88 -13.60
C TYR A 457 10.44 -6.86 -14.04
N LEU A 458 10.36 -6.34 -15.26
CA LEU A 458 11.33 -5.40 -15.82
C LEU A 458 11.36 -4.08 -15.04
N VAL A 459 10.20 -3.52 -14.67
CA VAL A 459 10.12 -2.29 -13.85
C VAL A 459 10.79 -2.48 -12.50
N ARG A 460 10.42 -3.55 -11.77
CA ARG A 460 11.06 -3.88 -10.49
C ARG A 460 12.57 -4.05 -10.66
N ARG A 461 12.98 -4.71 -11.75
CA ARG A 461 14.40 -4.96 -12.04
C ARG A 461 15.17 -3.67 -12.34
N LEU A 462 14.55 -2.74 -13.06
CA LEU A 462 15.13 -1.43 -13.35
C LEU A 462 15.22 -0.58 -12.08
N LEU A 463 14.21 -0.59 -11.21
CA LEU A 463 14.26 0.12 -9.92
C LEU A 463 15.35 -0.41 -9.00
N GLU A 464 15.47 -1.75 -8.86
CA GLU A 464 16.51 -2.39 -8.06
C GLU A 464 17.93 -1.95 -8.46
N ASN A 465 18.16 -1.74 -9.75
CA ASN A 465 19.49 -1.53 -10.30
C ASN A 465 19.78 -0.09 -10.75
N GLY A 466 18.74 0.70 -11.02
CA GLY A 466 18.80 2.10 -11.43
C GLY A 466 18.77 3.09 -10.27
N ALA A 467 18.43 2.65 -9.04
CA ALA A 467 18.52 3.49 -7.86
C ALA A 467 19.95 4.05 -7.68
N ASN A 468 20.09 5.32 -7.27
CA ASN A 468 21.40 5.97 -7.07
C ASN A 468 22.30 5.22 -6.06
N SER A 469 21.71 4.45 -5.15
CA SER A 469 22.44 3.59 -4.20
C SER A 469 22.83 2.21 -4.75
N SER A 470 22.40 1.86 -5.97
CA SER A 470 22.71 0.60 -6.63
C SER A 470 24.19 0.55 -7.01
N PHE A 471 24.84 -0.57 -6.68
CA PHE A 471 26.22 -0.81 -7.07
C PHE A 471 26.36 -0.88 -8.60
N VAL A 472 25.36 -1.42 -9.32
CA VAL A 472 25.45 -1.59 -10.77
C VAL A 472 25.44 -0.24 -11.49
N ASN A 473 24.62 0.71 -11.03
CA ASN A 473 24.58 2.06 -11.58
C ASN A 473 25.94 2.76 -11.38
N ALA A 474 26.47 2.72 -10.16
CA ALA A 474 27.75 3.36 -9.83
C ALA A 474 29.01 2.59 -10.32
N LEU A 475 28.87 1.34 -10.78
CA LEU A 475 29.99 0.50 -11.22
C LEU A 475 30.69 1.10 -12.43
N LEU A 476 29.92 1.64 -13.37
CA LEU A 476 30.43 2.19 -14.62
C LEU A 476 30.60 3.72 -14.59
N ASP A 477 30.24 4.36 -13.48
CA ASP A 477 30.42 5.78 -13.26
C ASP A 477 31.89 6.10 -12.90
N GLU A 478 32.59 6.79 -13.80
CA GLU A 478 33.98 7.19 -13.60
C GLU A 478 34.15 8.30 -12.55
N GLU A 479 33.10 9.07 -12.25
CA GLU A 479 33.14 10.12 -11.23
C GLU A 479 33.15 9.54 -9.81
N VAL A 480 32.62 8.32 -9.63
CA VAL A 480 32.64 7.61 -8.34
C VAL A 480 33.93 6.81 -8.20
N PRO A 481 34.83 7.12 -7.23
CA PRO A 481 36.04 6.33 -7.01
C PRO A 481 35.74 4.87 -6.66
N ALA A 482 36.50 3.93 -7.23
CA ALA A 482 36.32 2.50 -7.00
C ALA A 482 36.34 2.13 -5.50
N THR A 483 37.22 2.75 -4.73
CA THR A 483 37.35 2.57 -3.27
C THR A 483 36.11 3.02 -2.50
N THR A 484 35.42 4.07 -2.95
CA THR A 484 34.14 4.53 -2.36
C THR A 484 33.03 3.53 -2.66
N LEU A 485 32.99 3.01 -3.89
CA LEU A 485 31.97 2.06 -4.33
C LEU A 485 32.02 0.73 -3.55
N VAL A 486 33.24 0.29 -3.20
CA VAL A 486 33.50 -0.94 -2.43
C VAL A 486 33.83 -0.66 -0.96
N ALA A 487 33.38 0.47 -0.41
CA ALA A 487 33.66 0.85 0.97
C ALA A 487 33.20 -0.23 1.98
N ASP A 488 33.93 -0.33 3.09
CA ASP A 488 33.66 -1.31 4.15
C ASP A 488 32.31 -1.04 4.84
N PRO A 489 31.30 -1.91 4.68
CA PRO A 489 29.99 -1.73 5.30
C PRO A 489 30.05 -1.84 6.84
N VAL A 490 31.04 -2.55 7.40
CA VAL A 490 31.21 -2.70 8.84
C VAL A 490 31.59 -1.36 9.47
N ALA A 491 32.56 -0.65 8.86
CA ALA A 491 32.95 0.68 9.31
C ALA A 491 31.81 1.69 9.17
N ALA A 492 31.06 1.65 8.05
CA ALA A 492 29.93 2.53 7.83
C ALA A 492 28.82 2.36 8.87
N VAL A 493 28.46 1.12 9.22
CA VAL A 493 27.46 0.84 10.26
C VAL A 493 27.99 1.17 11.65
N ALA A 494 29.25 0.85 11.96
CA ALA A 494 29.84 1.17 13.26
C ALA A 494 29.84 2.68 13.56
N ALA A 495 29.96 3.53 12.52
CA ALA A 495 29.87 4.97 12.67
C ALA A 495 28.44 5.47 12.97
N THR A 496 27.40 4.73 12.57
CA THR A 496 25.99 5.10 12.80
C THR A 496 25.12 3.84 12.94
N PRO A 497 25.19 3.13 14.08
CA PRO A 497 24.50 1.85 14.29
C PRO A 497 23.03 2.07 14.68
N ARG A 498 22.27 2.75 13.81
CA ARG A 498 20.86 3.09 14.01
C ARG A 498 20.13 3.19 12.67
N GLN A 499 18.81 3.29 12.75
CA GLN A 499 17.94 3.55 11.60
C GLN A 499 18.40 4.78 10.81
N HIS A 500 18.19 4.75 9.50
CA HIS A 500 18.56 5.83 8.59
C HIS A 500 17.86 7.16 8.97
N PRO A 501 18.61 8.26 9.17
CA PRO A 501 18.07 9.48 9.80
C PRO A 501 17.04 10.23 8.96
N ARG A 502 17.02 10.02 7.63
CA ARG A 502 16.02 10.65 6.73
C ARG A 502 14.75 9.81 6.56
N LEU A 503 14.71 8.60 7.11
CA LEU A 503 13.52 7.75 7.06
C LEU A 503 12.87 7.79 8.45
N PRO A 504 11.73 8.46 8.65
CA PRO A 504 11.05 8.45 9.94
C PRO A 504 10.61 7.03 10.33
N SER A 505 10.45 6.72 11.61
CA SER A 505 9.78 5.49 12.04
C SER A 505 8.32 5.50 11.58
N PRO A 506 7.65 4.34 11.39
CA PRO A 506 6.23 4.32 11.05
C PRO A 506 5.35 5.11 12.05
N SER A 507 5.70 5.09 13.34
CA SER A 507 5.01 5.88 14.38
C SER A 507 5.25 7.39 14.29
N GLY A 508 6.33 7.81 13.63
CA GLY A 508 6.78 9.21 13.53
C GLY A 508 6.69 9.81 12.13
N ILE A 509 5.90 9.22 11.22
CA ILE A 509 5.80 9.70 9.83
C ILE A 509 5.08 11.06 9.70
N TYR A 510 4.31 11.47 10.71
CA TYR A 510 3.57 12.73 10.69
C TYR A 510 4.21 13.77 11.62
N PRO A 511 4.45 15.00 11.15
CA PRO A 511 4.96 16.06 12.01
C PRO A 511 3.89 16.50 13.02
N GLY A 512 4.30 16.69 14.29
CA GLY A 512 3.43 17.22 15.35
C GLY A 512 2.43 16.23 15.97
N ARG A 513 2.35 14.99 15.47
CA ARG A 513 1.49 13.93 16.02
C ARG A 513 2.05 12.53 15.78
N GLY A 514 1.82 11.61 16.73
CA GLY A 514 2.17 10.20 16.55
C GLY A 514 1.14 9.47 15.67
N ASN A 515 1.62 8.62 14.76
CA ASN A 515 0.80 7.68 13.99
C ASN A 515 0.42 6.49 14.89
N PRO A 516 -0.87 6.17 15.07
CA PRO A 516 -1.30 5.04 15.89
C PRO A 516 -0.84 3.71 15.31
N LEU A 517 -0.55 2.75 16.19
CA LEU A 517 -0.07 1.44 15.80
C LEU A 517 -1.21 0.57 15.23
N GLY A 518 -0.93 -0.20 14.18
CA GLY A 518 -1.87 -1.19 13.65
C GLY A 518 -1.70 -2.59 14.28
N ARG A 519 -2.26 -3.59 13.60
CA ARG A 519 -2.09 -5.01 13.91
C ARG A 519 -1.60 -5.72 12.66
N ASP A 520 -0.57 -6.54 12.83
CA ASP A 520 -0.04 -7.39 11.77
C ASP A 520 -0.58 -8.80 11.94
N TYR A 521 -1.68 -9.11 11.26
CA TYR A 521 -2.30 -10.43 11.32
C TYR A 521 -1.52 -11.51 10.56
N SER A 522 -0.40 -11.19 9.91
CA SER A 522 0.52 -12.24 9.46
C SER A 522 1.19 -12.96 10.63
N ILE A 523 1.29 -12.32 11.79
CA ILE A 523 1.90 -12.86 13.01
C ILE A 523 0.88 -13.72 13.78
N ALA A 524 1.22 -14.99 14.04
CA ALA A 524 0.32 -15.95 14.67
C ALA A 524 -0.16 -15.51 16.08
N SER A 525 0.73 -14.95 16.90
CA SER A 525 0.37 -14.47 18.25
C SER A 525 -0.59 -13.27 18.23
N VAL A 526 -0.51 -12.42 17.21
CA VAL A 526 -1.43 -11.29 17.02
C VAL A 526 -2.83 -11.79 16.63
N ARG A 527 -2.92 -12.78 15.73
CA ARG A 527 -4.20 -13.44 15.39
C ARG A 527 -4.83 -14.11 16.62
N ALA A 528 -4.04 -14.90 17.35
CA ALA A 528 -4.51 -15.57 18.56
C ALA A 528 -5.03 -14.58 19.61
N ARG A 529 -4.34 -13.45 19.79
CA ARG A 529 -4.78 -12.35 20.66
C ARG A 529 -6.12 -11.77 20.21
N ALA A 530 -6.28 -11.44 18.92
CA ALA A 530 -7.54 -10.91 18.40
C ALA A 530 -8.71 -11.88 18.62
N MET A 531 -8.50 -13.17 18.34
CA MET A 531 -9.50 -14.21 18.60
C MET A 531 -9.85 -14.33 20.09
N SER A 532 -8.89 -14.18 21.00
CA SER A 532 -9.16 -14.25 22.44
C SER A 532 -9.99 -13.07 22.96
N VAL A 533 -9.88 -11.89 22.34
CA VAL A 533 -10.62 -10.69 22.77
C VAL A 533 -12.08 -10.71 22.27
N ARG A 534 -12.36 -11.42 21.18
CA ARG A 534 -13.72 -11.58 20.60
C ARG A 534 -14.78 -12.02 21.62
N ASP A 535 -14.42 -12.91 22.53
CA ASP A 535 -15.35 -13.59 23.44
C ASP A 535 -15.35 -13.00 24.86
N THR A 536 -14.59 -11.91 25.09
CA THR A 536 -14.29 -11.42 26.45
C THR A 536 -14.86 -10.05 26.80
N PHE A 537 -15.48 -9.33 25.86
CA PHE A 537 -16.19 -8.10 26.22
C PHE A 537 -17.58 -8.43 26.79
N ALA A 538 -17.86 -7.89 27.98
CA ALA A 538 -19.16 -8.05 28.65
C ALA A 538 -20.30 -7.45 27.82
N THR A 539 -21.53 -7.95 28.03
CA THR A 539 -22.76 -7.35 27.49
C THR A 539 -22.76 -5.84 27.76
N ILE A 540 -22.86 -5.05 26.70
CA ILE A 540 -22.79 -3.59 26.80
C ILE A 540 -24.20 -3.03 26.95
N HIS A 541 -24.42 -2.17 27.93
CA HIS A 541 -25.65 -1.41 28.05
C HIS A 541 -25.42 0.02 27.58
N ALA A 542 -26.03 0.42 26.47
CA ALA A 542 -26.07 1.79 26.00
C ALA A 542 -27.37 2.48 26.47
N GLY A 543 -27.26 3.77 26.75
CA GLY A 543 -28.37 4.63 27.15
C GLY A 543 -27.92 6.08 27.14
N PRO A 544 -28.80 7.03 27.47
CA PRO A 544 -28.42 8.43 27.59
C PRO A 544 -27.31 8.59 28.62
N ILE A 545 -26.19 9.19 28.23
CA ILE A 545 -25.09 9.53 29.15
C ILE A 545 -25.11 11.04 29.32
N VAL A 546 -25.52 11.51 30.50
CA VAL A 546 -25.73 12.94 30.79
C VAL A 546 -25.06 13.27 32.11
N GLY A 547 -24.12 14.23 32.11
CA GLY A 547 -23.33 14.57 33.31
C GLY A 547 -22.52 13.40 33.86
N GLY A 548 -22.01 12.54 32.97
CA GLY A 548 -21.18 11.38 33.32
C GLY A 548 -21.94 10.18 33.87
N GLN A 549 -23.27 10.26 33.95
CA GLN A 549 -24.12 9.17 34.43
C GLN A 549 -24.87 8.55 33.26
N THR A 550 -24.79 7.22 33.12
CA THR A 550 -25.70 6.49 32.24
C THR A 550 -27.08 6.46 32.92
N LEU A 551 -28.06 7.10 32.30
CA LEU A 551 -29.42 7.15 32.80
C LEU A 551 -30.14 5.85 32.45
N ALA A 552 -30.67 5.17 33.46
CA ALA A 552 -31.50 3.99 33.26
C ALA A 552 -32.90 4.46 32.84
N GLY A 553 -33.19 4.43 31.55
CA GLY A 553 -34.57 4.55 31.09
C GLY A 553 -35.30 3.22 31.22
N THR A 554 -36.63 3.28 31.10
CA THR A 554 -37.50 2.12 31.03
C THR A 554 -37.57 1.59 29.60
N GLY A 555 -37.56 0.27 29.41
CA GLY A 555 -37.74 -0.33 28.08
C GLY A 555 -36.46 -0.51 27.27
N ALA A 556 -35.36 -0.93 27.91
CA ALA A 556 -34.13 -1.29 27.19
C ALA A 556 -34.40 -2.38 26.13
N VAL A 557 -33.98 -2.13 24.90
CA VAL A 557 -34.14 -3.04 23.77
C VAL A 557 -32.86 -3.86 23.59
N PRO A 558 -32.94 -5.20 23.46
CA PRO A 558 -31.77 -6.02 23.20
C PRO A 558 -31.18 -5.72 21.82
N MET A 559 -29.86 -5.62 21.75
CA MET A 559 -29.10 -5.44 20.52
C MET A 559 -28.50 -6.79 20.10
N ALA A 560 -28.90 -7.29 18.94
CA ALA A 560 -28.32 -8.47 18.32
C ALA A 560 -27.18 -8.09 17.35
N SER A 561 -26.23 -8.99 17.17
CA SER A 561 -25.15 -8.81 16.19
C SER A 561 -25.67 -9.04 14.75
N PRO A 562 -25.26 -8.25 13.75
CA PRO A 562 -25.55 -8.55 12.34
C PRO A 562 -24.88 -9.84 11.85
N VAL A 563 -23.85 -10.32 12.57
CA VAL A 563 -23.14 -11.59 12.30
C VAL A 563 -24.00 -12.79 12.68
N ASP A 564 -24.72 -12.67 13.80
CA ASP A 564 -25.57 -13.73 14.36
C ASP A 564 -26.71 -13.10 15.16
N HIS A 565 -27.93 -13.16 14.61
CA HIS A 565 -29.12 -12.60 15.26
C HIS A 565 -29.48 -13.31 16.57
N GLY A 566 -29.00 -14.54 16.78
CA GLY A 566 -29.13 -15.26 18.05
C GLY A 566 -28.18 -14.76 19.13
N ARG A 567 -27.15 -13.99 18.78
CA ARG A 567 -26.16 -13.43 19.71
C ARG A 567 -26.55 -12.01 20.11
N THR A 568 -27.13 -11.86 21.30
CA THR A 568 -27.29 -10.55 21.94
C THR A 568 -25.94 -10.03 22.44
N ILE A 569 -25.52 -8.88 21.95
CA ILE A 569 -24.24 -8.23 22.29
C ILE A 569 -24.42 -7.11 23.34
N GLY A 570 -25.64 -6.65 23.53
CA GLY A 570 -25.93 -5.54 24.42
C GLY A 570 -27.41 -5.20 24.50
N SER A 571 -27.70 -4.04 25.06
CA SER A 571 -29.01 -3.42 24.99
C SER A 571 -28.89 -1.91 24.89
N VAL A 572 -29.87 -1.25 24.28
CA VAL A 572 -29.93 0.21 24.18
C VAL A 572 -31.23 0.75 24.78
N THR A 573 -31.15 1.91 25.43
CA THR A 573 -32.30 2.71 25.82
C THR A 573 -32.25 4.04 25.07
N ALA A 574 -33.37 4.46 24.48
CA ALA A 574 -33.46 5.75 23.77
C ALA A 574 -33.53 6.93 24.76
N ALA A 575 -33.00 8.08 24.33
CA ALA A 575 -33.10 9.33 25.05
C ALA A 575 -34.53 9.90 24.98
N THR A 576 -35.01 10.39 26.12
CA THR A 576 -36.28 11.10 26.22
C THR A 576 -36.09 12.60 25.99
N PRO A 577 -37.14 13.35 25.61
CA PRO A 577 -37.07 14.80 25.48
C PRO A 577 -36.54 15.52 26.74
N ALA A 578 -36.93 15.04 27.93
CA ALA A 578 -36.47 15.61 29.20
C ALA A 578 -34.96 15.42 29.42
N GLU A 579 -34.41 14.30 28.97
CA GLU A 579 -32.96 14.04 29.05
C GLU A 579 -32.19 14.86 28.02
N ILE A 580 -32.75 15.09 26.83
CA ILE A 580 -32.21 16.01 25.82
C ILE A 580 -32.11 17.43 26.39
N ASP A 581 -33.19 17.93 27.00
CA ASP A 581 -33.23 19.26 27.61
C ASP A 581 -32.20 19.39 28.74
N ARG A 582 -32.10 18.36 29.59
CA ARG A 582 -31.11 18.31 30.68
C ARG A 582 -29.68 18.32 30.13
N ALA A 583 -29.40 17.52 29.10
CA ALA A 583 -28.08 17.46 28.47
C ALA A 583 -27.70 18.80 27.84
N ALA A 584 -28.64 19.44 27.13
CA ALA A 584 -28.44 20.74 26.52
C ALA A 584 -28.19 21.85 27.57
N ALA A 585 -28.89 21.80 28.71
CA ALA A 585 -28.69 22.74 29.81
C ALA A 585 -27.30 22.63 30.43
N LEU A 586 -26.83 21.41 30.71
CA LEU A 586 -25.48 21.16 31.23
C LEU A 586 -24.40 21.58 30.23
N ALA A 587 -24.54 21.17 28.96
CA ALA A 587 -23.62 21.54 27.88
C ALA A 587 -23.49 23.06 27.74
N ARG A 588 -24.62 23.77 27.76
CA ARG A 588 -24.64 25.24 27.67
C ARG A 588 -23.98 25.91 28.87
N ALA A 589 -24.11 25.35 30.07
CA ALA A 589 -23.49 25.88 31.27
C ALA A 589 -21.96 25.64 31.30
N ALA A 590 -21.51 24.48 30.83
CA ALA A 590 -20.10 24.11 30.84
C ALA A 590 -19.28 24.76 29.72
N GLN A 591 -19.88 24.98 28.55
CA GLN A 591 -19.18 25.42 27.34
C GLN A 591 -18.37 26.74 27.49
N PRO A 592 -18.86 27.80 28.15
CA PRO A 592 -18.08 29.04 28.28
C PRO A 592 -16.73 28.83 28.96
N ARG A 593 -16.69 28.01 30.01
CA ARG A 593 -15.45 27.66 30.73
C ARG A 593 -14.52 26.85 29.84
N TRP A 594 -15.06 25.88 29.10
CA TRP A 594 -14.31 25.07 28.15
C TRP A 594 -13.65 25.89 27.04
N ASN A 595 -14.40 26.83 26.46
CA ASN A 595 -13.88 27.72 25.44
C ASN A 595 -12.76 28.63 25.99
N ALA A 596 -12.96 29.19 27.19
CA ALA A 596 -12.00 30.07 27.86
C ALA A 596 -10.67 29.39 28.26
N MET A 597 -10.63 28.06 28.35
CA MET A 597 -9.38 27.32 28.63
C MET A 597 -8.31 27.47 27.51
N GLY A 598 -8.71 27.89 26.30
CA GLY A 598 -7.83 28.04 25.14
C GLY A 598 -7.49 26.72 24.44
N GLY A 599 -7.07 26.80 23.17
CA GLY A 599 -6.85 25.64 22.32
C GLY A 599 -5.78 24.67 22.83
N VAL A 600 -4.70 25.21 23.42
CA VAL A 600 -3.59 24.40 23.99
C VAL A 600 -4.08 23.49 25.13
N SER A 601 -4.94 24.00 26.01
CA SER A 601 -5.47 23.21 27.12
C SER A 601 -6.44 22.14 26.64
N ARG A 602 -7.29 22.46 25.64
CA ARG A 602 -8.20 21.51 25.02
C ARG A 602 -7.47 20.40 24.27
N GLY A 603 -6.38 20.75 23.56
CA GLY A 603 -5.53 19.81 22.84
C GLY A 603 -4.99 18.68 23.72
N LYS A 604 -4.61 18.98 24.98
CA LYS A 604 -4.16 17.98 25.94
C LYS A 604 -5.22 16.91 26.24
N ILE A 605 -6.48 17.31 26.37
CA ILE A 605 -7.59 16.39 26.65
C ILE A 605 -7.91 15.54 25.41
N LEU A 606 -7.88 16.15 24.22
CA LEU A 606 -8.04 15.40 22.97
C LEU A 606 -6.93 14.36 22.77
N ARG A 607 -5.68 14.68 23.11
CA ARG A 607 -4.57 13.70 23.10
C ARG A 607 -4.81 12.59 24.11
N ALA A 608 -5.29 12.90 25.32
CA ALA A 608 -5.63 11.89 26.32
C ALA A 608 -6.77 10.95 25.86
N MET A 609 -7.79 11.47 25.16
CA MET A 609 -8.81 10.65 24.51
C MET A 609 -8.20 9.69 23.48
N ALA A 610 -7.25 10.18 22.68
CA ALA A 610 -6.56 9.39 21.68
C ALA A 610 -5.72 8.27 22.31
N ASP A 611 -4.98 8.57 23.37
CA ASP A 611 -4.14 7.60 24.07
C ASP A 611 -4.98 6.55 24.81
N ALA A 612 -6.16 6.92 25.30
CA ALA A 612 -7.11 5.97 25.88
C ALA A 612 -7.68 5.00 24.84
N LEU A 613 -8.01 5.47 23.63
CA LEU A 613 -8.42 4.61 22.50
C LEU A 613 -7.29 3.66 22.09
N ASP A 614 -6.05 4.16 21.97
CA ASP A 614 -4.87 3.37 21.62
C ASP A 614 -4.66 2.22 22.63
N ALA A 615 -4.78 2.53 23.93
CA ALA A 615 -4.66 1.54 25.01
C ALA A 615 -5.77 0.48 25.02
N GLN A 616 -6.94 0.78 24.46
CA GLN A 616 -8.11 -0.11 24.40
C GLN A 616 -8.39 -0.66 22.99
N MET A 617 -7.44 -0.53 22.06
CA MET A 617 -7.66 -0.82 20.64
C MET A 617 -8.28 -2.21 20.38
N ASP A 618 -7.77 -3.27 21.02
CA ASP A 618 -8.30 -4.62 20.77
C ASP A 618 -9.74 -4.78 21.27
N ARG A 619 -10.11 -4.09 22.36
CA ARG A 619 -11.50 -4.07 22.87
C ARG A 619 -12.42 -3.42 21.85
N PHE A 620 -12.05 -2.26 21.30
CA PHE A 620 -12.84 -1.59 20.27
C PHE A 620 -12.90 -2.38 18.96
N ILE A 621 -11.82 -3.08 18.58
CA ILE A 621 -11.84 -3.99 17.42
C ILE A 621 -12.90 -5.08 17.60
N ALA A 622 -12.97 -5.69 18.78
CA ALA A 622 -13.97 -6.73 19.07
C ALA A 622 -15.40 -6.18 19.06
N ILE A 623 -15.62 -4.99 19.63
CA ILE A 623 -16.94 -4.34 19.61
C ILE A 623 -17.35 -4.00 18.17
N LEU A 624 -16.47 -3.39 17.37
CA LEU A 624 -16.73 -3.04 15.97
C LEU A 624 -17.05 -4.27 15.11
N SER A 625 -16.33 -5.37 15.33
CA SER A 625 -16.59 -6.64 14.62
C SER A 625 -17.96 -7.21 14.97
N ALA A 626 -18.33 -7.16 16.25
CA ALA A 626 -19.58 -7.75 16.75
C ALA A 626 -20.82 -6.87 16.50
N GLU A 627 -20.70 -5.55 16.64
CA GLU A 627 -21.81 -4.62 16.52
C GLU A 627 -22.01 -4.14 15.07
N ALA A 628 -20.93 -3.81 14.37
CA ALA A 628 -20.99 -3.22 13.02
C ALA A 628 -20.58 -4.20 11.91
N GLY A 629 -20.26 -5.45 12.24
CA GLY A 629 -19.90 -6.48 11.25
C GLY A 629 -18.56 -6.23 10.55
N LYS A 630 -17.66 -5.45 11.14
CA LYS A 630 -16.38 -5.06 10.50
C LYS A 630 -15.32 -6.13 10.61
N THR A 631 -14.66 -6.44 9.48
CA THR A 631 -13.48 -7.32 9.48
C THR A 631 -12.40 -6.77 10.42
N LEU A 632 -11.52 -7.63 10.92
CA LEU A 632 -10.46 -7.20 11.83
C LEU A 632 -9.61 -6.04 11.27
N ASN A 633 -9.26 -6.09 9.98
CA ASN A 633 -8.49 -5.02 9.33
C ASN A 633 -9.29 -3.71 9.22
N ASP A 634 -10.59 -3.79 8.89
CA ASP A 634 -11.47 -2.62 8.85
C ASP A 634 -11.63 -1.98 10.23
N ALA A 635 -11.75 -2.80 11.27
CA ALA A 635 -11.86 -2.35 12.65
C ALA A 635 -10.54 -1.72 13.16
N VAL A 636 -9.39 -2.30 12.84
CA VAL A 636 -8.06 -1.69 13.11
C VAL A 636 -7.96 -0.33 12.44
N ALA A 637 -8.32 -0.24 11.15
CA ALA A 637 -8.27 1.01 10.40
C ALA A 637 -9.18 2.08 11.05
N GLU A 638 -10.37 1.70 11.49
CA GLU A 638 -11.30 2.63 12.12
C GLU A 638 -10.85 3.13 13.51
N VAL A 639 -10.33 2.24 14.37
CA VAL A 639 -9.78 2.69 15.67
C VAL A 639 -8.60 3.64 15.44
N ARG A 640 -7.72 3.33 14.48
CA ARG A 640 -6.61 4.23 14.11
C ARG A 640 -7.12 5.58 13.61
N GLU A 641 -8.14 5.59 12.76
CA GLU A 641 -8.76 6.81 12.25
C GLU A 641 -9.36 7.67 13.38
N ALA A 642 -10.02 7.05 14.37
CA ALA A 642 -10.53 7.74 15.55
C ALA A 642 -9.40 8.39 16.39
N ILE A 643 -8.31 7.65 16.62
CA ILE A 643 -7.11 8.16 17.32
C ILE A 643 -6.48 9.32 16.53
N ASP A 644 -6.39 9.17 15.21
CA ASP A 644 -5.84 10.20 14.32
C ASP A 644 -6.68 11.47 14.35
N PHE A 645 -8.02 11.38 14.34
CA PHE A 645 -8.89 12.55 14.49
C PHE A 645 -8.63 13.30 15.79
N CYS A 646 -8.54 12.59 16.92
CA CYS A 646 -8.22 13.20 18.21
C CYS A 646 -6.86 13.90 18.19
N ARG A 647 -5.80 13.22 17.71
CA ARG A 647 -4.43 13.78 17.67
C ARG A 647 -4.31 14.93 16.67
N TYR A 648 -4.95 14.84 15.51
CA TYR A 648 -4.89 15.86 14.48
C TYR A 648 -5.66 17.12 14.88
N TYR A 649 -6.87 16.99 15.43
CA TYR A 649 -7.63 18.14 15.90
C TYR A 649 -7.06 18.74 17.19
N ALA A 650 -6.36 17.97 18.03
CA ALA A 650 -5.54 18.53 19.10
C ALA A 650 -4.46 19.47 18.55
N LEU A 651 -3.72 19.03 17.52
CA LEU A 651 -2.71 19.86 16.85
C LEU A 651 -3.33 21.14 16.25
N LEU A 652 -4.49 21.04 15.60
CA LEU A 652 -5.18 22.22 15.07
C LEU A 652 -5.71 23.14 16.17
N ALA A 653 -6.19 22.62 17.30
CA ALA A 653 -6.59 23.44 18.45
C ALA A 653 -5.38 24.20 19.02
N GLU A 654 -4.26 23.50 19.21
CA GLU A 654 -3.01 24.06 19.75
C GLU A 654 -2.44 25.17 18.86
N THR A 655 -2.62 25.06 17.54
CA THR A 655 -2.02 25.99 16.57
C THR A 655 -2.96 27.11 16.12
N ARG A 656 -4.26 26.84 15.96
CA ARG A 656 -5.24 27.81 15.44
C ARG A 656 -6.07 28.51 16.52
N PHE A 657 -6.09 27.98 17.75
CA PHE A 657 -6.83 28.55 18.88
C PHE A 657 -5.89 28.91 20.04
N ALA A 658 -4.67 29.32 19.72
CA ALA A 658 -3.62 29.69 20.67
C ALA A 658 -3.78 31.09 21.28
N GLY A 659 -4.67 31.91 20.72
CA GLY A 659 -4.90 33.30 21.13
C GLY A 659 -5.20 34.20 19.92
N PRO A 660 -5.32 35.52 20.14
CA PRO A 660 -5.59 36.46 19.06
C PRO A 660 -4.40 36.57 18.09
N THR A 661 -4.69 36.62 16.80
CA THR A 661 -3.74 36.99 15.74
C THR A 661 -3.78 38.50 15.56
N VAL A 662 -2.63 39.18 15.68
CA VAL A 662 -2.52 40.61 15.41
C VAL A 662 -2.59 40.86 13.91
N LEU A 663 -3.47 41.77 13.50
CA LEU A 663 -3.66 42.19 12.13
C LEU A 663 -2.91 43.50 11.87
N PRO A 664 -2.47 43.73 10.62
CA PRO A 664 -1.92 45.03 10.24
C PRO A 664 -2.96 46.13 10.45
N GLY A 665 -2.49 47.29 10.92
CA GLY A 665 -3.34 48.43 11.25
C GLY A 665 -2.55 49.73 11.29
N PRO A 666 -3.23 50.88 11.46
CA PRO A 666 -2.58 52.17 11.61
C PRO A 666 -1.79 52.24 12.92
N VAL A 667 -0.79 53.13 12.95
CA VAL A 667 -0.07 53.50 14.18
C VAL A 667 -1.07 53.90 15.26
N GLY A 668 -0.80 53.48 16.50
CA GLY A 668 -1.67 53.83 17.62
C GLY A 668 -2.97 53.02 17.71
N GLU A 669 -3.10 51.93 16.94
CA GLU A 669 -4.19 50.96 17.02
C GLU A 669 -3.66 49.52 17.02
N VAL A 670 -4.22 48.67 17.89
CA VAL A 670 -3.97 47.23 17.86
C VAL A 670 -5.24 46.54 17.38
N ASN A 671 -5.15 45.90 16.22
CA ASN A 671 -6.22 45.09 15.65
C ASN A 671 -5.90 43.62 15.83
N GLN A 672 -6.86 42.86 16.36
CA GLN A 672 -6.71 41.44 16.62
C GLN A 672 -7.92 40.66 16.13
N ILE A 673 -7.71 39.43 15.68
CA ILE A 673 -8.77 38.47 15.38
C ILE A 673 -8.54 37.17 16.14
N GLU A 674 -9.59 36.61 16.73
CA GLU A 674 -9.55 35.33 17.44
C GLU A 674 -10.69 34.41 17.02
N LEU A 675 -10.45 33.10 17.10
CA LEU A 675 -11.46 32.06 16.92
C LEU A 675 -11.95 31.57 18.29
N HIS A 676 -13.26 31.43 18.43
CA HIS A 676 -13.89 30.89 19.64
C HIS A 676 -15.03 29.92 19.31
N GLY A 677 -15.34 29.01 20.23
CA GLY A 677 -16.45 28.08 20.10
C GLY A 677 -17.79 28.82 19.99
N ARG A 678 -18.70 28.27 19.19
CA ARG A 678 -20.04 28.82 18.94
C ARG A 678 -21.03 28.52 20.06
N GLY A 679 -20.87 27.40 20.76
CA GLY A 679 -21.80 26.97 21.81
C GLY A 679 -21.97 25.46 21.85
N VAL A 680 -23.22 24.98 21.83
CA VAL A 680 -23.55 23.55 21.86
C VAL A 680 -23.73 23.02 20.43
N PHE A 681 -22.93 22.06 20.01
CA PHE A 681 -23.07 21.38 18.72
C PHE A 681 -23.85 20.08 18.87
N VAL A 682 -24.70 19.78 17.89
CA VAL A 682 -25.28 18.45 17.72
C VAL A 682 -24.42 17.67 16.73
N CYS A 683 -23.95 16.49 17.11
CA CYS A 683 -23.19 15.58 16.25
C CYS A 683 -24.02 14.32 15.99
N ILE A 684 -24.41 14.11 14.74
CA ILE A 684 -25.18 12.94 14.29
C ILE A 684 -24.29 12.12 13.36
N SER A 685 -24.05 10.86 13.73
CA SER A 685 -23.06 10.00 13.09
C SER A 685 -23.68 8.71 12.52
N PRO A 686 -23.09 8.13 11.47
CA PRO A 686 -23.63 6.96 10.78
C PRO A 686 -23.15 5.66 11.43
N TRP A 687 -23.81 4.56 11.09
CA TRP A 687 -23.48 3.21 11.59
C TRP A 687 -22.25 2.59 10.92
N ASN A 688 -21.83 3.10 9.76
CA ASN A 688 -20.81 2.45 8.95
C ASN A 688 -19.36 2.81 9.35
N PHE A 689 -19.18 3.91 10.08
CA PHE A 689 -17.95 4.24 10.83
C PHE A 689 -18.35 4.72 12.22
N PRO A 690 -18.89 3.81 13.05
CA PRO A 690 -19.59 4.17 14.27
C PRO A 690 -18.66 4.64 15.39
N LEU A 691 -17.35 4.44 15.25
CA LEU A 691 -16.32 4.99 16.13
C LEU A 691 -15.58 6.16 15.50
N ALA A 692 -15.06 6.02 14.27
CA ALA A 692 -14.17 7.04 13.70
C ALA A 692 -14.90 8.34 13.36
N ILE A 693 -16.01 8.28 12.62
CA ILE A 693 -16.76 9.48 12.24
C ILE A 693 -17.44 10.09 13.47
N PHE A 694 -18.00 9.25 14.36
CA PHE A 694 -18.51 9.68 15.67
C PHE A 694 -17.46 10.50 16.44
N THR A 695 -16.26 9.93 16.62
CA THR A 695 -15.16 10.57 17.33
C THR A 695 -14.67 11.81 16.59
N GLY A 696 -14.57 11.77 15.26
CA GLY A 696 -14.12 12.89 14.43
C GLY A 696 -15.01 14.12 14.59
N GLN A 697 -16.34 13.96 14.49
CA GLN A 697 -17.29 15.06 14.69
C GLN A 697 -17.21 15.61 16.12
N VAL A 698 -17.22 14.73 17.13
CA VAL A 698 -17.13 15.11 18.55
C VAL A 698 -15.82 15.85 18.84
N ALA A 699 -14.69 15.30 18.41
CA ALA A 699 -13.36 15.87 18.64
C ALA A 699 -13.19 17.23 17.94
N ALA A 700 -13.72 17.41 16.72
CA ALA A 700 -13.67 18.68 16.02
C ALA A 700 -14.46 19.77 16.77
N ALA A 701 -15.68 19.47 17.22
CA ALA A 701 -16.50 20.41 17.97
C ALA A 701 -15.83 20.80 19.31
N LEU A 702 -15.33 19.81 20.06
CA LEU A 702 -14.59 20.03 21.30
C LEU A 702 -13.30 20.83 21.07
N ALA A 703 -12.53 20.53 20.04
CA ALA A 703 -11.30 21.23 19.66
C ALA A 703 -11.53 22.73 19.42
N ALA A 704 -12.63 23.06 18.73
CA ALA A 704 -13.03 24.44 18.46
C ALA A 704 -13.62 25.17 19.68
N GLY A 705 -13.82 24.48 20.82
CA GLY A 705 -14.30 25.07 22.07
C GLY A 705 -15.81 24.94 22.28
N ASN A 706 -16.48 24.01 21.61
CA ASN A 706 -17.91 23.75 21.78
C ASN A 706 -18.17 22.63 22.79
N ALA A 707 -19.39 22.58 23.35
CA ALA A 707 -19.93 21.37 23.98
C ALA A 707 -20.73 20.56 22.95
N VAL A 708 -21.00 19.29 23.21
CA VAL A 708 -21.53 18.34 22.22
C VAL A 708 -22.70 17.53 22.78
N LEU A 709 -23.76 17.46 21.98
CA LEU A 709 -24.85 16.48 22.11
C LEU A 709 -24.69 15.46 20.98
N ALA A 710 -24.24 14.25 21.29
CA ALA A 710 -23.90 13.23 20.30
C ALA A 710 -25.03 12.20 20.16
N LYS A 711 -25.54 12.03 18.93
CA LYS A 711 -26.52 11.00 18.56
C LYS A 711 -25.86 9.98 17.62
N PRO A 712 -25.55 8.76 18.08
CA PRO A 712 -25.09 7.70 17.21
C PRO A 712 -26.24 7.13 16.37
N ALA A 713 -25.93 6.42 15.28
CA ALA A 713 -26.90 5.61 14.56
C ALA A 713 -27.51 4.53 15.47
N GLU A 714 -28.78 4.18 15.25
CA GLU A 714 -29.47 3.21 16.11
C GLU A 714 -28.92 1.78 16.00
N GLN A 715 -28.24 1.46 14.90
CA GLN A 715 -27.59 0.16 14.71
C GLN A 715 -26.32 -0.01 15.56
N THR A 716 -25.65 1.10 15.93
CA THR A 716 -24.32 1.05 16.58
C THR A 716 -24.18 1.93 17.84
N PRO A 717 -25.10 1.84 18.82
CA PRO A 717 -25.06 2.68 20.02
C PRO A 717 -24.04 2.21 21.08
N LEU A 718 -23.64 0.94 21.08
CA LEU A 718 -22.79 0.33 22.11
C LEU A 718 -21.35 0.84 22.01
N VAL A 719 -20.75 0.85 20.81
CA VAL A 719 -19.40 1.39 20.60
C VAL A 719 -19.32 2.88 20.92
N ALA A 720 -20.37 3.64 20.59
CA ALA A 720 -20.46 5.06 20.92
C ALA A 720 -20.55 5.29 22.44
N ALA A 721 -21.33 4.46 23.15
CA ALA A 721 -21.41 4.50 24.61
C ALA A 721 -20.07 4.19 25.29
N GLU A 722 -19.36 3.18 24.81
CA GLU A 722 -18.02 2.84 25.31
C GLU A 722 -17.01 3.95 25.03
N ALA A 723 -17.06 4.57 23.84
CA ALA A 723 -16.20 5.70 23.50
C ALA A 723 -16.44 6.90 24.43
N VAL A 724 -17.70 7.28 24.68
CA VAL A 724 -18.03 8.41 25.57
C VAL A 724 -17.57 8.15 27.01
N ARG A 725 -17.81 6.94 27.54
CA ARG A 725 -17.32 6.55 28.87
C ARG A 725 -15.80 6.63 28.96
N LEU A 726 -15.12 6.15 27.91
CA LEU A 726 -13.67 6.21 27.82
C LEU A 726 -13.18 7.66 27.81
N PHE A 727 -13.81 8.54 27.04
CA PHE A 727 -13.43 9.95 26.96
C PHE A 727 -13.63 10.69 28.29
N HIS A 728 -14.73 10.43 29.00
CA HIS A 728 -14.92 10.96 30.36
C HIS A 728 -13.83 10.46 31.32
N SER A 729 -13.49 9.16 31.25
CA SER A 729 -12.40 8.60 32.07
C SER A 729 -11.01 9.15 31.71
N ALA A 730 -10.83 9.59 30.47
CA ALA A 730 -9.61 10.24 29.97
C ALA A 730 -9.51 11.73 30.36
N GLY A 731 -10.48 12.26 31.11
CA GLY A 731 -10.45 13.62 31.65
C GLY A 731 -11.30 14.63 30.89
N LEU A 732 -12.13 14.21 29.93
CA LEU A 732 -13.14 15.09 29.34
C LEU A 732 -14.24 15.37 30.38
N ASP A 733 -14.55 16.65 30.60
CA ASP A 733 -15.65 17.06 31.48
C ASP A 733 -16.98 16.42 31.01
N PRO A 734 -17.65 15.62 31.85
CA PRO A 734 -18.87 14.93 31.45
C PRO A 734 -20.05 15.85 31.11
N ASP A 735 -20.01 17.12 31.50
CA ASP A 735 -21.02 18.11 31.11
C ASP A 735 -20.79 18.64 29.68
N LEU A 736 -19.62 18.42 29.07
CA LEU A 736 -19.31 18.87 27.71
C LEU A 736 -19.70 17.88 26.62
N LEU A 737 -19.89 16.61 26.95
CA LEU A 737 -20.23 15.58 25.98
C LEU A 737 -21.32 14.67 26.55
N ALA A 738 -22.52 14.81 26.00
CA ALA A 738 -23.63 13.90 26.28
C ALA A 738 -23.82 12.91 25.12
N LEU A 739 -24.14 11.67 25.45
CA LEU A 739 -24.61 10.68 24.48
C LEU A 739 -26.12 10.57 24.56
N LEU A 740 -26.80 10.63 23.42
CA LEU A 740 -28.26 10.58 23.32
C LEU A 740 -28.67 9.57 22.24
N PRO A 741 -28.66 8.25 22.54
CA PRO A 741 -29.08 7.22 21.59
C PRO A 741 -30.58 7.31 21.30
N GLY A 742 -31.02 6.79 20.16
CA GLY A 742 -32.44 6.68 19.79
C GLY A 742 -32.65 6.76 18.29
N ASP A 743 -33.91 6.77 17.86
CA ASP A 743 -34.27 6.86 16.44
C ASP A 743 -33.99 8.27 15.86
N GLY A 744 -33.73 8.33 14.56
CA GLY A 744 -33.46 9.58 13.84
C GLY A 744 -34.68 10.51 13.76
N ALA A 745 -35.88 9.97 13.52
CA ALA A 745 -37.11 10.75 13.36
C ALA A 745 -37.61 11.34 14.69
N GLU A 746 -37.30 10.70 15.82
CA GLU A 746 -37.66 11.20 17.15
C GLU A 746 -36.52 11.98 17.83
N VAL A 747 -35.44 11.28 18.21
CA VAL A 747 -34.33 11.87 18.98
C VAL A 747 -33.50 12.81 18.13
N GLY A 748 -33.18 12.41 16.89
CA GLY A 748 -32.44 13.24 15.95
C GLY A 748 -33.17 14.54 15.62
N ALA A 749 -34.47 14.45 15.31
CA ALA A 749 -35.30 15.63 15.03
C ALA A 749 -35.43 16.55 16.25
N ALA A 750 -35.66 16.01 17.45
CA ALA A 750 -35.72 16.79 18.68
C ALA A 750 -34.43 17.57 18.95
N LEU A 751 -33.26 16.94 18.74
CA LEU A 751 -31.96 17.59 18.88
C LEU A 751 -31.76 18.76 17.91
N VAL A 752 -32.09 18.55 16.63
CA VAL A 752 -31.96 19.59 15.59
C VAL A 752 -32.93 20.76 15.83
N ALA A 753 -34.12 20.47 16.38
CA ALA A 753 -35.10 21.48 16.73
C ALA A 753 -34.81 22.22 18.06
N HIS A 754 -33.91 21.70 18.89
CA HIS A 754 -33.67 22.23 20.24
C HIS A 754 -33.16 23.69 20.20
N PRO A 755 -33.67 24.62 21.04
CA PRO A 755 -33.35 26.04 20.94
C PRO A 755 -31.91 26.41 21.37
N ALA A 756 -31.25 25.57 22.17
CA ALA A 756 -29.92 25.86 22.73
C ALA A 756 -28.73 25.54 21.82
N ILE A 757 -28.96 24.93 20.65
CA ILE A 757 -27.87 24.49 19.77
C ILE A 757 -27.31 25.67 18.95
N ALA A 758 -26.03 25.58 18.62
CA ALA A 758 -25.25 26.58 17.90
C ALA A 758 -24.68 26.05 16.57
N GLY A 759 -24.99 24.80 16.20
CA GLY A 759 -24.55 24.16 14.97
C GLY A 759 -24.90 22.67 14.94
N VAL A 760 -24.87 22.09 13.74
CA VAL A 760 -25.08 20.65 13.52
C VAL A 760 -23.97 20.11 12.63
N ALA A 761 -23.35 19.02 13.05
CA ALA A 761 -22.50 18.18 12.22
C ALA A 761 -23.22 16.85 11.99
N PHE A 762 -23.45 16.50 10.72
CA PHE A 762 -24.19 15.32 10.31
C PHE A 762 -23.36 14.52 9.30
N THR A 763 -23.38 13.20 9.44
CA THR A 763 -22.92 12.31 8.40
C THR A 763 -23.93 11.17 8.22
N GLY A 764 -24.40 10.95 7.01
CA GLY A 764 -25.43 9.95 6.69
C GLY A 764 -26.07 10.15 5.32
N GLY A 765 -27.29 9.64 5.12
CA GLY A 765 -27.98 9.72 3.83
C GLY A 765 -28.36 11.14 3.40
N THR A 766 -28.36 11.39 2.09
CA THR A 766 -28.68 12.70 1.49
C THR A 766 -30.11 13.17 1.82
N ASP A 767 -31.09 12.25 1.84
CA ASP A 767 -32.48 12.57 2.19
C ASP A 767 -32.61 13.13 3.63
N THR A 768 -31.90 12.51 4.57
CA THR A 768 -31.84 12.94 5.97
C THR A 768 -31.14 14.30 6.09
N ALA A 769 -30.06 14.54 5.35
CA ALA A 769 -29.38 15.84 5.33
C ALA A 769 -30.33 16.95 4.84
N TRP A 770 -31.13 16.70 3.80
CA TRP A 770 -32.13 17.66 3.34
C TRP A 770 -33.23 17.91 4.38
N ALA A 771 -33.68 16.88 5.09
CA ALA A 771 -34.65 17.03 6.17
C ALA A 771 -34.11 17.89 7.32
N ILE A 772 -32.88 17.63 7.76
CA ILE A 772 -32.19 18.44 8.77
C ILE A 772 -32.04 19.89 8.30
N ASN A 773 -31.59 20.11 7.06
CA ASN A 773 -31.41 21.46 6.52
C ASN A 773 -32.74 22.25 6.51
N ARG A 774 -33.84 21.64 6.08
CA ARG A 774 -35.18 22.27 6.13
C ARG A 774 -35.60 22.57 7.56
N SER A 775 -35.36 21.65 8.49
CA SER A 775 -35.66 21.86 9.91
C SER A 775 -34.86 23.02 10.50
N LEU A 776 -33.58 23.16 10.15
CA LEU A 776 -32.73 24.28 10.57
C LEU A 776 -33.20 25.60 9.97
N ALA A 777 -33.56 25.62 8.69
CA ALA A 777 -34.07 26.80 7.99
C ALA A 777 -35.41 27.29 8.54
N ASN A 778 -36.25 26.40 9.08
CA ASN A 778 -37.54 26.74 9.68
C ASN A 778 -37.44 27.36 11.09
N ARG A 779 -36.23 27.46 11.66
CA ARG A 779 -36.03 28.01 13.00
C ARG A 779 -36.13 29.54 12.99
N ASN A 780 -36.87 30.09 13.95
CA ASN A 780 -36.92 31.54 14.21
C ASN A 780 -35.79 31.96 15.17
N GLY A 781 -34.53 31.78 14.76
CA GLY A 781 -33.33 32.08 15.55
C GLY A 781 -32.09 32.33 14.68
N PRO A 782 -30.86 32.32 15.25
CA PRO A 782 -29.63 32.45 14.46
C PRO A 782 -29.54 31.38 13.37
N ILE A 783 -29.04 31.75 12.19
CA ILE A 783 -28.75 30.79 11.12
C ILE A 783 -27.54 29.96 11.56
N LEU A 784 -27.77 28.67 11.78
CA LEU A 784 -26.76 27.78 12.33
C LEU A 784 -25.86 27.19 11.24
N PRO A 785 -24.57 26.99 11.50
CA PRO A 785 -23.73 26.20 10.63
C PRO A 785 -24.23 24.76 10.59
N PHE A 786 -24.38 24.25 9.37
CA PHE A 786 -24.67 22.85 9.09
C PHE A 786 -23.49 22.28 8.29
N ILE A 787 -22.87 21.24 8.83
CA ILE A 787 -21.87 20.43 8.15
C ILE A 787 -22.54 19.10 7.83
N ALA A 788 -22.70 18.78 6.56
CA ALA A 788 -23.31 17.55 6.11
C ALA A 788 -22.36 16.82 5.17
N GLU A 789 -21.91 15.64 5.59
CA GLU A 789 -21.17 14.70 4.73
C GLU A 789 -22.13 13.55 4.38
N THR A 790 -22.27 13.24 3.09
CA THR A 790 -23.31 12.32 2.60
C THR A 790 -22.75 11.29 1.61
N GLY A 791 -23.62 10.60 0.89
CA GLY A 791 -23.26 9.50 0.00
C GLY A 791 -22.51 9.92 -1.27
N GLY A 792 -22.14 8.94 -2.09
CA GLY A 792 -21.43 9.16 -3.35
C GLY A 792 -21.79 8.15 -4.44
N LEU A 793 -21.78 8.61 -5.69
CA LEU A 793 -21.73 7.74 -6.88
C LEU A 793 -20.30 7.69 -7.39
N ASN A 794 -19.47 6.91 -6.70
CA ASN A 794 -18.03 6.90 -6.92
C ASN A 794 -17.67 6.09 -8.16
N GLY A 795 -17.02 6.74 -9.12
CA GLY A 795 -16.52 6.15 -10.35
C GLY A 795 -15.03 5.80 -10.29
N LEU A 796 -14.59 4.77 -11.02
CA LEU A 796 -13.18 4.50 -11.29
C LEU A 796 -12.96 4.32 -12.79
N PHE A 797 -12.12 5.17 -13.39
CA PHE A 797 -11.78 5.12 -14.81
C PHE A 797 -10.45 4.41 -15.04
N VAL A 798 -10.43 3.47 -15.96
CA VAL A 798 -9.25 2.68 -16.33
C VAL A 798 -8.93 2.93 -17.79
N ASP A 799 -7.68 3.21 -18.12
CA ASP A 799 -7.22 3.20 -19.51
C ASP A 799 -6.49 1.89 -19.86
N THR A 800 -6.13 1.70 -21.14
CA THR A 800 -5.46 0.49 -21.61
C THR A 800 -3.99 0.37 -21.18
N SER A 801 -3.43 1.40 -20.54
CA SER A 801 -2.05 1.37 -20.00
C SER A 801 -1.98 0.84 -18.57
N ALA A 802 -3.11 0.77 -17.87
CA ALA A 802 -3.19 0.30 -16.50
C ALA A 802 -2.75 -1.16 -16.33
N LEU A 803 -2.10 -1.46 -15.19
CA LEU A 803 -1.76 -2.84 -14.83
C LEU A 803 -3.02 -3.56 -14.34
N ARG A 804 -3.51 -4.54 -15.10
CA ARG A 804 -4.75 -5.27 -14.83
C ARG A 804 -4.80 -5.87 -13.42
N GLU A 805 -3.73 -6.52 -12.98
CA GLU A 805 -3.67 -7.19 -11.67
C GLU A 805 -3.87 -6.18 -10.53
N GLN A 806 -3.28 -4.98 -10.66
CA GLN A 806 -3.44 -3.91 -9.68
C GLN A 806 -4.85 -3.29 -9.74
N VAL A 807 -5.41 -3.09 -10.94
CA VAL A 807 -6.80 -2.64 -11.10
C VAL A 807 -7.75 -3.59 -10.39
N VAL A 808 -7.59 -4.90 -10.57
CA VAL A 808 -8.43 -5.92 -9.92
C VAL A 808 -8.33 -5.82 -8.40
N ASP A 809 -7.13 -5.77 -7.82
CA ASP A 809 -6.94 -5.66 -6.36
C ASP A 809 -7.62 -4.41 -5.79
N ASP A 810 -7.39 -3.26 -6.44
CA ASP A 810 -7.89 -1.98 -5.98
C ASP A 810 -9.42 -1.88 -6.16
N VAL A 811 -9.98 -2.49 -7.20
CA VAL A 811 -11.43 -2.61 -7.42
C VAL A 811 -12.09 -3.49 -6.37
N LEU A 812 -11.54 -4.68 -6.09
CA LEU A 812 -12.10 -5.59 -5.08
C LEU A 812 -12.11 -4.93 -3.70
N LEU A 813 -10.99 -4.33 -3.30
CA LEU A 813 -10.88 -3.62 -2.04
C LEU A 813 -11.87 -2.44 -1.98
N SER A 814 -11.98 -1.66 -3.06
CA SER A 814 -12.85 -0.48 -3.07
C SER A 814 -14.34 -0.80 -3.15
N ALA A 815 -14.74 -1.86 -3.85
CA ALA A 815 -16.14 -2.20 -4.06
C ALA A 815 -16.71 -3.10 -2.95
N PHE A 816 -15.90 -4.04 -2.45
CA PHE A 816 -16.37 -5.10 -1.54
C PHE A 816 -15.79 -5.02 -0.13
N GLY A 817 -14.70 -4.26 0.08
CA GLY A 817 -14.18 -3.98 1.42
C GLY A 817 -15.29 -3.43 2.34
N SER A 818 -15.37 -3.95 3.57
CA SER A 818 -16.47 -3.67 4.51
C SER A 818 -17.87 -3.95 3.95
N ALA A 819 -18.01 -4.99 3.12
CA ALA A 819 -19.23 -5.30 2.37
C ALA A 819 -19.75 -4.11 1.53
N GLY A 820 -18.85 -3.27 1.00
CA GLY A 820 -19.21 -2.09 0.23
C GLY A 820 -19.94 -0.99 1.02
N GLN A 821 -19.96 -1.08 2.37
CA GLN A 821 -20.64 -0.15 3.26
C GLN A 821 -19.76 1.07 3.61
N ARG A 822 -19.02 1.60 2.63
CA ARG A 822 -18.23 2.82 2.76
C ARG A 822 -18.84 3.88 1.85
N CYS A 823 -18.95 5.12 2.31
CA CYS A 823 -19.36 6.23 1.44
C CYS A 823 -18.39 6.40 0.26
N SER A 824 -17.11 6.04 0.44
CA SER A 824 -16.08 6.02 -0.60
C SER A 824 -16.04 4.73 -1.43
N ALA A 825 -16.92 3.75 -1.20
CA ALA A 825 -16.86 2.49 -1.95
C ALA A 825 -17.10 2.71 -3.44
N LEU A 826 -16.39 1.95 -4.27
CA LEU A 826 -16.52 1.99 -5.72
C LEU A 826 -17.89 1.49 -6.14
N ARG A 827 -18.63 2.32 -6.89
CA ARG A 827 -19.98 1.99 -7.38
C ARG A 827 -19.97 1.64 -8.86
N LEU A 828 -19.24 2.42 -9.67
CA LEU A 828 -19.14 2.24 -11.12
C LEU A 828 -17.69 2.16 -11.59
N LEU A 829 -17.32 1.05 -12.22
CA LEU A 829 -16.04 0.83 -12.88
C LEU A 829 -16.18 1.08 -14.39
N TYR A 830 -15.35 1.95 -14.95
CA TYR A 830 -15.31 2.26 -16.37
C TYR A 830 -14.08 1.60 -17.00
N LEU A 831 -14.30 0.62 -17.86
CA LEU A 831 -13.25 -0.12 -18.54
C LEU A 831 -13.21 0.22 -20.04
N PRO A 832 -12.02 0.35 -20.64
CA PRO A 832 -11.93 0.56 -22.07
C PRO A 832 -12.32 -0.74 -22.79
N GLN A 833 -13.07 -0.61 -23.89
CA GLN A 833 -13.68 -1.75 -24.56
C GLN A 833 -12.67 -2.86 -24.93
N ASP A 834 -11.46 -2.48 -25.36
CA ASP A 834 -10.42 -3.40 -25.83
C ASP A 834 -9.82 -4.30 -24.74
N THR A 835 -9.81 -3.86 -23.48
CA THR A 835 -9.22 -4.63 -22.35
C THR A 835 -10.24 -5.05 -21.30
N ALA A 836 -11.52 -4.69 -21.49
CA ALA A 836 -12.60 -4.97 -20.56
C ALA A 836 -12.79 -6.47 -20.31
N ASP A 837 -12.80 -7.32 -21.36
CA ASP A 837 -13.06 -8.76 -21.21
C ASP A 837 -12.04 -9.43 -20.28
N ALA A 838 -10.76 -9.27 -20.57
CA ALA A 838 -9.68 -9.87 -19.77
C ALA A 838 -9.66 -9.32 -18.34
N THR A 839 -9.97 -8.04 -18.14
CA THR A 839 -10.04 -7.42 -16.81
C THR A 839 -11.24 -7.95 -16.01
N ILE A 840 -12.41 -8.06 -16.65
CA ILE A 840 -13.62 -8.62 -16.03
C ILE A 840 -13.42 -10.09 -15.65
N GLU A 841 -12.80 -10.89 -16.52
CA GLU A 841 -12.52 -12.30 -16.24
C GLU A 841 -11.63 -12.45 -15.00
N THR A 842 -10.51 -11.72 -14.93
CA THR A 842 -9.62 -11.73 -13.76
C THR A 842 -10.34 -11.21 -12.52
N LEU A 843 -11.14 -10.14 -12.65
CA LEU A 843 -11.91 -9.56 -11.54
C LEU A 843 -12.92 -10.55 -10.96
N VAL A 844 -13.69 -11.24 -11.82
CA VAL A 844 -14.67 -12.24 -11.41
C VAL A 844 -13.99 -13.44 -10.76
N GLY A 845 -12.89 -13.94 -11.33
CA GLY A 845 -12.14 -15.05 -10.75
C GLY A 845 -11.55 -14.70 -9.38
N ALA A 846 -11.06 -13.47 -9.21
CA ALA A 846 -10.49 -13.00 -7.96
C ALA A 846 -11.58 -12.72 -6.89
N ALA A 847 -12.73 -12.15 -7.30
CA ALA A 847 -13.90 -12.01 -6.43
C ALA A 847 -14.40 -13.37 -5.92
N GLY A 848 -14.31 -14.42 -6.75
CA GLY A 848 -14.63 -15.80 -6.37
C GLY A 848 -13.70 -16.40 -5.30
N CYS A 849 -12.55 -15.79 -5.03
CA CYS A 849 -11.62 -16.20 -3.98
C CYS A 849 -11.81 -15.44 -2.65
N MET A 850 -12.78 -14.53 -2.57
CA MET A 850 -13.08 -13.79 -1.34
C MET A 850 -13.97 -14.62 -0.41
N VAL A 851 -13.74 -14.50 0.89
CA VAL A 851 -14.46 -15.24 1.93
C VAL A 851 -15.48 -14.35 2.61
N ILE A 852 -16.73 -14.80 2.53
CA ILE A 852 -17.85 -14.23 3.27
C ILE A 852 -17.94 -15.00 4.59
N GLY A 853 -17.99 -14.31 5.73
CA GLY A 853 -17.97 -15.02 7.01
C GLY A 853 -18.09 -14.16 8.24
N ASP A 854 -17.78 -14.75 9.40
CA ASP A 854 -17.69 -14.02 10.66
C ASP A 854 -16.51 -13.04 10.57
N PRO A 855 -16.74 -11.72 10.67
CA PRO A 855 -15.70 -10.72 10.48
C PRO A 855 -14.62 -10.72 11.58
N SER A 856 -14.85 -11.45 12.69
CA SER A 856 -13.85 -11.67 13.73
C SER A 856 -12.84 -12.79 13.40
N ASP A 857 -13.09 -13.56 12.35
CA ASP A 857 -12.12 -14.50 11.79
C ASP A 857 -11.11 -13.73 10.90
N PRO A 858 -9.79 -13.83 11.16
CA PRO A 858 -8.78 -13.20 10.30
C PRO A 858 -8.84 -13.61 8.82
N ALA A 859 -9.45 -14.74 8.48
CA ALA A 859 -9.58 -15.25 7.13
C ALA A 859 -10.78 -14.65 6.35
N THR A 860 -11.67 -13.93 7.02
CA THR A 860 -12.87 -13.32 6.41
C THR A 860 -12.51 -12.01 5.69
N ASP A 861 -12.93 -11.90 4.43
CA ASP A 861 -12.77 -10.68 3.63
C ASP A 861 -14.03 -9.80 3.67
N ILE A 862 -15.21 -10.42 3.79
CA ILE A 862 -16.51 -9.76 3.67
C ILE A 862 -17.41 -10.19 4.83
N GLY A 863 -17.75 -9.22 5.69
CA GLY A 863 -18.72 -9.39 6.78
C GLY A 863 -20.18 -9.25 6.32
N PRO A 864 -21.13 -9.23 7.27
CA PRO A 864 -22.55 -8.99 6.97
C PRO A 864 -22.81 -7.52 6.59
N VAL A 865 -23.96 -7.26 5.97
CA VAL A 865 -24.53 -5.91 5.93
C VAL A 865 -25.22 -5.60 7.26
N ILE A 866 -25.40 -4.32 7.57
CA ILE A 866 -25.71 -3.88 8.94
C ILE A 866 -27.05 -4.40 9.49
N ASP A 867 -28.08 -4.52 8.65
CA ASP A 867 -29.41 -4.97 9.06
C ASP A 867 -30.22 -5.56 7.88
N ALA A 868 -31.44 -6.01 8.18
CA ALA A 868 -32.33 -6.62 7.21
C ALA A 868 -32.84 -5.62 6.17
N GLU A 869 -33.06 -4.36 6.54
CA GLU A 869 -33.54 -3.33 5.62
C GLU A 869 -32.48 -3.05 4.53
N ALA A 870 -31.21 -2.93 4.93
CA ALA A 870 -30.09 -2.79 4.01
C ALA A 870 -30.01 -4.00 3.06
N ARG A 871 -30.10 -5.23 3.58
CA ARG A 871 -30.07 -6.46 2.78
C ARG A 871 -31.24 -6.51 1.78
N ASP A 872 -32.45 -6.18 2.21
CA ASP A 872 -33.65 -6.27 1.38
C ASP A 872 -33.63 -5.19 0.28
N ALA A 873 -33.12 -3.99 0.57
CA ALA A 873 -32.87 -2.95 -0.45
C ALA A 873 -31.84 -3.39 -1.50
N LEU A 874 -30.79 -4.10 -1.08
CA LEU A 874 -29.80 -4.65 -2.00
C LEU A 874 -30.39 -5.77 -2.86
N ASN A 875 -31.18 -6.68 -2.27
CA ASN A 875 -31.89 -7.73 -3.01
C ASN A 875 -32.82 -7.14 -4.08
N ALA A 876 -33.61 -6.12 -3.74
CA ALA A 876 -34.48 -5.43 -4.69
C ALA A 876 -33.69 -4.78 -5.85
N HIS A 877 -32.50 -4.23 -5.57
CA HIS A 877 -31.63 -3.70 -6.62
C HIS A 877 -31.05 -4.81 -7.50
N VAL A 878 -30.71 -5.99 -6.95
CA VAL A 878 -30.27 -7.11 -7.80
C VAL A 878 -31.40 -7.63 -8.68
N GLU A 879 -32.63 -7.72 -8.17
CA GLU A 879 -33.80 -8.05 -9.00
C GLU A 879 -33.97 -7.06 -10.17
N ARG A 880 -33.65 -5.78 -9.96
CA ARG A 880 -33.60 -4.79 -11.04
C ARG A 880 -32.48 -5.07 -12.03
N LEU A 881 -31.28 -5.36 -11.54
CA LEU A 881 -30.13 -5.71 -12.38
C LEU A 881 -30.40 -6.95 -13.25
N GLU A 882 -31.11 -7.95 -12.74
CA GLU A 882 -31.50 -9.14 -13.51
C GLU A 882 -32.43 -8.82 -14.70
N ARG A 883 -33.15 -7.69 -14.65
CA ARG A 883 -34.03 -7.22 -15.73
C ARG A 883 -33.36 -6.23 -16.68
N GLU A 884 -32.46 -5.39 -16.16
CA GLU A 884 -31.94 -4.19 -16.86
C GLU A 884 -30.45 -4.25 -17.21
N ALA A 885 -29.72 -5.23 -16.66
CA ALA A 885 -28.27 -5.35 -16.77
C ALA A 885 -27.86 -6.83 -16.96
N LYS A 886 -26.56 -7.08 -17.15
CA LYS A 886 -25.99 -8.43 -17.24
C LYS A 886 -25.24 -8.76 -15.96
N ILE A 887 -25.71 -9.74 -15.19
CA ILE A 887 -24.98 -10.25 -14.03
C ILE A 887 -23.73 -11.00 -14.52
N LEU A 888 -22.55 -10.50 -14.17
CA LEU A 888 -21.26 -11.10 -14.50
C LEU A 888 -20.81 -12.07 -13.41
N PHE A 889 -21.13 -11.77 -12.15
CA PHE A 889 -20.79 -12.59 -11.00
C PHE A 889 -21.76 -12.36 -9.85
N ARG A 890 -22.06 -13.43 -9.13
CA ARG A 890 -22.75 -13.42 -7.84
C ARG A 890 -22.04 -14.45 -6.98
N ALA A 891 -21.46 -14.01 -5.86
CA ALA A 891 -20.79 -14.91 -4.93
C ALA A 891 -21.81 -15.91 -4.32
N ASP A 892 -21.28 -17.00 -3.78
CA ASP A 892 -22.09 -17.95 -3.04
C ASP A 892 -22.14 -17.56 -1.55
N ALA A 893 -23.31 -17.14 -1.07
CA ALA A 893 -23.56 -16.89 0.36
C ALA A 893 -24.23 -18.07 1.09
N ARG A 894 -24.43 -19.21 0.40
CA ARG A 894 -25.11 -20.39 0.98
C ARG A 894 -24.41 -20.81 2.28
N GLY A 895 -25.19 -20.88 3.35
CA GLY A 895 -24.73 -21.27 4.69
C GLY A 895 -24.70 -20.13 5.72
N HIS A 896 -24.77 -18.87 5.28
CA HIS A 896 -24.75 -17.70 6.18
C HIS A 896 -26.11 -16.98 6.27
N ASP A 897 -26.98 -17.16 5.29
CA ASP A 897 -28.27 -16.44 5.13
C ASP A 897 -29.25 -16.63 6.30
N SER A 898 -29.16 -17.73 7.04
CA SER A 898 -30.08 -18.04 8.14
C SER A 898 -29.60 -17.58 9.51
N ARG A 899 -28.35 -17.14 9.65
CA ARG A 899 -27.74 -16.82 10.96
C ARG A 899 -27.63 -15.30 11.20
N GLY A 900 -27.28 -14.53 10.18
CA GLY A 900 -27.14 -13.07 10.25
C GLY A 900 -27.59 -12.38 8.95
N THR A 901 -27.26 -11.10 8.79
CA THR A 901 -27.62 -10.27 7.64
C THR A 901 -26.53 -10.27 6.57
N TYR A 902 -26.24 -11.45 6.01
CA TYR A 902 -25.26 -11.57 4.92
C TYR A 902 -25.86 -11.22 3.55
N PHE A 903 -25.01 -10.70 2.67
CA PHE A 903 -25.34 -10.43 1.28
C PHE A 903 -24.16 -10.81 0.38
N ALA A 904 -24.42 -11.61 -0.66
CA ALA A 904 -23.42 -12.04 -1.61
C ALA A 904 -22.94 -10.89 -2.51
N PRO A 905 -21.63 -10.63 -2.64
CA PRO A 905 -21.11 -9.69 -3.64
C PRO A 905 -21.63 -9.95 -5.05
N VAL A 906 -21.97 -8.88 -5.76
CA VAL A 906 -22.48 -8.92 -7.14
C VAL A 906 -21.64 -8.01 -8.03
N ILE A 907 -21.32 -8.50 -9.22
CA ILE A 907 -20.75 -7.70 -10.31
C ILE A 907 -21.74 -7.72 -11.47
N ALA A 908 -22.17 -6.56 -11.94
CA ALA A 908 -23.10 -6.43 -13.07
C ALA A 908 -22.57 -5.45 -14.12
N GLU A 909 -22.68 -5.83 -15.39
CA GLU A 909 -22.41 -4.97 -16.53
C GLU A 909 -23.68 -4.19 -16.88
N VAL A 910 -23.60 -2.86 -16.82
CA VAL A 910 -24.74 -1.94 -16.96
C VAL A 910 -24.81 -1.33 -18.36
N PRO A 911 -26.02 -1.00 -18.87
CA PRO A 911 -26.19 -0.54 -20.24
C PRO A 911 -25.85 0.94 -20.48
N SER A 912 -25.66 1.74 -19.43
CA SER A 912 -25.35 3.17 -19.55
C SER A 912 -24.31 3.63 -18.51
N PRO A 913 -23.52 4.67 -18.81
CA PRO A 913 -22.45 5.13 -17.93
C PRO A 913 -22.97 5.78 -16.64
N ASP A 914 -24.22 6.22 -16.63
CA ASP A 914 -24.89 6.89 -15.53
C ASP A 914 -26.03 6.03 -14.97
N PHE A 915 -25.99 4.70 -15.12
CA PHE A 915 -27.08 3.79 -14.77
C PHE A 915 -27.63 3.95 -13.34
N LEU A 916 -26.79 4.36 -12.39
CA LEU A 916 -27.22 4.66 -11.03
C LEU A 916 -27.76 6.08 -10.91
N GLU A 917 -29.00 6.21 -10.46
CA GLU A 917 -29.61 7.51 -10.12
C GLU A 917 -29.29 7.94 -8.68
N ARG A 918 -29.09 6.96 -7.80
CA ARG A 918 -28.79 7.12 -6.38
C ARG A 918 -27.85 6.03 -5.91
N GLU A 919 -27.24 6.25 -4.75
CA GLU A 919 -26.32 5.29 -4.15
C GLU A 919 -27.00 3.95 -3.83
N VAL A 920 -26.25 2.87 -4.06
CA VAL A 920 -26.58 1.50 -3.62
C VAL A 920 -25.52 1.11 -2.58
N PHE A 921 -25.92 1.07 -1.31
CA PHE A 921 -24.99 0.99 -0.17
C PHE A 921 -24.67 -0.46 0.24
N GLY A 922 -23.93 -1.18 -0.59
CA GLY A 922 -23.53 -2.57 -0.33
C GLY A 922 -22.54 -3.10 -1.37
N PRO A 923 -22.23 -4.41 -1.36
CA PRO A 923 -21.16 -4.97 -2.19
C PRO A 923 -21.69 -5.30 -3.60
N VAL A 924 -22.13 -4.27 -4.31
CA VAL A 924 -22.62 -4.36 -5.69
C VAL A 924 -21.78 -3.45 -6.59
N LEU A 925 -20.95 -4.06 -7.44
CA LEU A 925 -20.13 -3.36 -8.41
C LEU A 925 -20.84 -3.30 -9.77
N HIS A 926 -20.90 -2.11 -10.35
CA HIS A 926 -21.40 -1.91 -11.70
C HIS A 926 -20.22 -1.67 -12.64
N VAL A 927 -20.23 -2.30 -13.81
CA VAL A 927 -19.18 -2.16 -14.82
C VAL A 927 -19.80 -1.57 -16.09
N TYR A 928 -19.18 -0.52 -16.61
CA TYR A 928 -19.52 0.06 -17.90
C TYR A 928 -18.30 0.03 -18.82
N ARG A 929 -18.49 -0.41 -20.07
CA ARG A 929 -17.45 -0.36 -21.10
C ARG A 929 -17.56 0.93 -21.88
N TYR A 930 -16.44 1.58 -22.15
CA TYR A 930 -16.42 2.81 -22.93
C TYR A 930 -15.38 2.76 -24.05
N ASP A 931 -15.64 3.52 -25.11
CA ASP A 931 -14.63 3.87 -26.10
C ASP A 931 -13.80 5.05 -25.55
N PRO A 932 -12.46 4.96 -25.48
CA PRO A 932 -11.62 6.08 -25.09
C PRO A 932 -11.89 7.40 -25.82
N ALA A 933 -12.40 7.37 -27.05
CA ALA A 933 -12.80 8.56 -27.81
C ALA A 933 -14.01 9.28 -27.20
N ASP A 934 -14.86 8.57 -26.45
CA ASP A 934 -16.07 9.09 -25.81
C ASP A 934 -15.85 9.50 -24.35
N LEU A 935 -14.60 9.52 -23.87
CA LEU A 935 -14.26 9.78 -22.47
C LEU A 935 -14.97 11.00 -21.89
N ALA A 936 -14.94 12.14 -22.59
CA ALA A 936 -15.57 13.37 -22.15
C ALA A 936 -17.10 13.25 -21.99
N SER A 937 -17.76 12.55 -22.91
CA SER A 937 -19.20 12.30 -22.85
C SER A 937 -19.56 11.37 -21.69
N VAL A 938 -18.82 10.27 -21.54
CA VAL A 938 -19.02 9.26 -20.48
C VAL A 938 -18.79 9.87 -19.10
N ALA A 939 -17.66 10.54 -18.90
CA ALA A 939 -17.32 11.23 -17.65
C ALA A 939 -18.35 12.33 -17.33
N GLY A 940 -18.77 13.11 -18.34
CA GLY A 940 -19.78 14.14 -18.18
C GLY A 940 -21.15 13.60 -17.72
N ARG A 941 -21.54 12.40 -18.16
CA ARG A 941 -22.80 11.76 -17.70
C ARG A 941 -22.73 11.33 -16.24
N LEU A 942 -21.59 10.83 -15.77
CA LEU A 942 -21.39 10.57 -14.34
C LEU A 942 -21.46 11.87 -13.54
N ALA A 943 -20.72 12.91 -13.97
CA ALA A 943 -20.70 14.22 -13.32
C ALA A 943 -22.10 14.84 -13.22
N ALA A 944 -22.94 14.67 -14.24
CA ALA A 944 -24.32 15.17 -14.26
C ALA A 944 -25.24 14.56 -13.18
N ARG A 945 -24.85 13.45 -12.53
CA ARG A 945 -25.58 12.90 -11.37
C ARG A 945 -25.44 13.78 -10.12
N GLY A 946 -24.49 14.71 -10.09
CA GLY A 946 -24.38 15.74 -9.06
C GLY A 946 -23.73 15.30 -7.75
N TYR A 947 -23.32 14.03 -7.62
CA TYR A 947 -22.44 13.57 -6.55
C TYR A 947 -20.98 13.93 -6.86
N GLY A 948 -20.12 13.95 -5.84
CA GLY A 948 -18.71 14.32 -5.98
C GLY A 948 -17.88 13.96 -4.75
N LEU A 949 -17.91 12.69 -4.33
CA LEU A 949 -17.19 12.22 -3.14
C LEU A 949 -15.80 11.68 -3.48
N THR A 950 -15.72 10.47 -4.04
CA THR A 950 -14.44 9.86 -4.46
C THR A 950 -14.43 9.52 -5.95
N LEU A 951 -13.26 9.67 -6.57
CA LEU A 951 -12.96 9.32 -7.96
C LEU A 951 -11.67 8.51 -8.03
N GLY A 952 -11.73 7.37 -8.71
CA GLY A 952 -10.57 6.54 -8.98
C GLY A 952 -10.09 6.66 -10.42
N ILE A 953 -8.78 6.58 -10.61
CA ILE A 953 -8.17 6.61 -11.94
C ILE A 953 -7.02 5.60 -11.96
N HIS A 954 -7.03 4.69 -12.92
CA HIS A 954 -5.90 3.81 -13.21
C HIS A 954 -5.37 4.08 -14.61
N SER A 955 -4.16 4.63 -14.66
CA SER A 955 -3.47 5.01 -15.90
C SER A 955 -2.01 5.32 -15.63
N ARG A 956 -1.16 5.12 -16.63
CA ARG A 956 0.24 5.55 -16.65
C ARG A 956 0.46 6.82 -17.46
N ILE A 957 -0.61 7.35 -18.05
CA ILE A 957 -0.65 8.59 -18.82
C ILE A 957 -1.15 9.67 -17.88
N ASP A 958 -0.26 10.59 -17.49
CA ASP A 958 -0.61 11.62 -16.52
C ASP A 958 -1.71 12.53 -17.07
N ARG A 959 -1.69 12.81 -18.38
CA ARG A 959 -2.73 13.59 -19.06
C ARG A 959 -4.11 12.93 -18.97
N PHE A 960 -4.20 11.61 -19.04
CA PHE A 960 -5.49 10.92 -18.89
C PHE A 960 -6.05 11.14 -17.48
N ALA A 961 -5.20 11.05 -16.46
CA ALA A 961 -5.62 11.29 -15.09
C ALA A 961 -6.06 12.75 -14.86
N GLU A 962 -5.32 13.70 -15.41
CA GLU A 962 -5.69 15.13 -15.39
C GLU A 962 -7.03 15.39 -16.11
N GLU A 963 -7.22 14.80 -17.29
CA GLU A 963 -8.45 14.95 -18.08
C GLU A 963 -9.67 14.38 -17.33
N VAL A 964 -9.58 13.16 -16.79
CA VAL A 964 -10.65 12.55 -16.01
C VAL A 964 -10.96 13.36 -14.75
N ALA A 965 -9.94 13.81 -14.02
CA ALA A 965 -10.12 14.62 -12.82
C ALA A 965 -10.73 16.00 -13.13
N ALA A 966 -10.47 16.57 -14.31
CA ALA A 966 -11.10 17.81 -14.75
C ALA A 966 -12.57 17.63 -15.19
N LEU A 967 -12.91 16.45 -15.74
CA LEU A 967 -14.25 16.14 -16.25
C LEU A 967 -15.23 15.71 -15.15
N VAL A 968 -14.74 15.04 -14.09
CA VAL A 968 -15.58 14.51 -13.00
C VAL A 968 -15.28 15.25 -11.70
N PRO A 969 -16.19 16.14 -11.24
CA PRO A 969 -16.06 16.78 -9.94
C PRO A 969 -16.03 15.75 -8.81
N ALA A 970 -15.00 15.81 -7.97
CA ALA A 970 -14.87 14.93 -6.81
C ALA A 970 -14.00 15.58 -5.74
N GLY A 971 -14.44 15.48 -4.49
CA GLY A 971 -13.66 15.97 -3.36
C GLY A 971 -12.34 15.20 -3.17
N ASN A 972 -12.31 13.90 -3.47
CA ASN A 972 -11.14 13.05 -3.25
C ASN A 972 -10.83 12.23 -4.52
N VAL A 973 -9.71 12.54 -5.17
CA VAL A 973 -9.23 11.82 -6.36
C VAL A 973 -8.07 10.91 -5.99
N TYR A 974 -8.11 9.66 -6.45
CA TYR A 974 -7.11 8.64 -6.19
C TYR A 974 -6.60 8.05 -7.50
N VAL A 975 -5.27 8.11 -7.71
CA VAL A 975 -4.63 7.61 -8.93
C VAL A 975 -3.78 6.38 -8.62
N ASN A 976 -3.96 5.30 -9.38
CA ASN A 976 -3.24 4.02 -9.28
C ASN A 976 -3.25 3.42 -7.86
N ARG A 977 -4.41 3.45 -7.21
CA ARG A 977 -4.69 2.83 -5.91
C ARG A 977 -6.20 2.73 -5.67
N SER A 978 -6.60 1.94 -4.68
CA SER A 978 -7.97 1.95 -4.14
C SER A 978 -8.42 3.34 -3.71
N ILE A 979 -9.73 3.58 -3.81
CA ILE A 979 -10.39 4.87 -3.55
C ILE A 979 -10.90 5.02 -2.11
N ILE A 980 -10.56 4.07 -1.24
CA ILE A 980 -11.01 4.01 0.15
C ILE A 980 -9.86 4.27 1.13
N GLY A 981 -10.20 4.38 2.42
CA GLY A 981 -9.23 4.51 3.50
C GLY A 981 -8.47 5.84 3.47
N ALA A 982 -9.20 6.95 3.35
CA ALA A 982 -8.63 8.29 3.46
C ALA A 982 -7.99 8.46 4.85
N VAL A 983 -6.76 8.95 4.91
CA VAL A 983 -6.03 9.11 6.17
C VAL A 983 -6.12 10.56 6.64
N VAL A 984 -6.54 10.74 7.90
CA VAL A 984 -6.70 12.05 8.55
C VAL A 984 -5.41 12.87 8.46
N GLY A 985 -5.51 14.12 8.02
CA GLY A 985 -4.37 15.02 7.84
C GLY A 985 -3.48 14.69 6.64
N VAL A 986 -3.80 13.67 5.84
CA VAL A 986 -3.06 13.29 4.63
C VAL A 986 -3.95 13.39 3.39
N GLN A 987 -5.12 12.74 3.42
CA GLN A 987 -6.18 12.93 2.42
C GLN A 987 -7.42 13.47 3.12
N PRO A 988 -7.50 14.80 3.40
CA PRO A 988 -8.71 15.42 3.93
C PRO A 988 -9.95 14.95 3.16
N PHE A 989 -10.92 14.38 3.90
CA PHE A 989 -12.01 13.62 3.30
C PHE A 989 -13.31 14.40 3.34
N GLY A 990 -14.02 14.40 2.22
CA GLY A 990 -15.33 15.02 2.09
C GLY A 990 -15.62 15.41 0.65
N GLY A 991 -16.90 15.44 0.28
CA GLY A 991 -17.34 15.65 -1.09
C GLY A 991 -17.83 17.07 -1.38
N GLU A 992 -18.35 17.23 -2.58
CA GLU A 992 -19.09 18.42 -3.01
C GLU A 992 -20.42 18.02 -3.69
N GLY A 993 -21.26 19.01 -4.02
CA GLY A 993 -22.57 18.76 -4.61
C GLY A 993 -23.49 17.98 -3.67
N LEU A 994 -24.05 16.88 -4.17
CA LEU A 994 -24.89 15.97 -3.38
C LEU A 994 -24.12 15.16 -2.34
N SER A 995 -22.78 15.18 -2.37
CA SER A 995 -21.93 14.40 -1.46
C SER A 995 -21.54 15.14 -0.19
N GLY A 996 -21.68 16.46 -0.13
CA GLY A 996 -21.51 17.17 1.13
C GLY A 996 -21.37 18.68 1.00
N THR A 997 -21.35 19.34 2.15
CA THR A 997 -21.19 20.80 2.27
C THR A 997 -19.73 21.20 2.49
N GLY A 998 -18.90 20.28 2.95
CA GLY A 998 -17.62 20.59 3.58
C GLY A 998 -17.79 21.39 4.90
N PRO A 999 -16.66 21.82 5.52
CA PRO A 999 -15.28 21.54 5.11
C PRO A 999 -14.88 20.09 5.35
N LYS A 1000 -13.86 19.62 4.62
CA LYS A 1000 -13.36 18.24 4.70
C LYS A 1000 -12.95 17.84 6.12
N ALA A 1001 -13.46 16.71 6.58
CA ALA A 1001 -13.03 16.06 7.81
C ALA A 1001 -11.54 15.70 7.72
N GLY A 1002 -10.83 15.86 8.83
CA GLY A 1002 -9.39 15.58 8.91
C GLY A 1002 -8.55 16.53 8.06
N GLY A 1003 -9.14 17.65 7.62
CA GLY A 1003 -8.47 18.69 6.87
C GLY A 1003 -8.03 19.86 7.74
N PRO A 1004 -7.11 20.69 7.22
CA PRO A 1004 -6.64 21.89 7.90
C PRO A 1004 -7.78 22.82 8.31
N ASP A 1005 -8.82 22.93 7.48
CA ASP A 1005 -9.91 23.90 7.66
C ASP A 1005 -11.14 23.32 8.38
N ALA A 1006 -11.07 22.05 8.79
CA ALA A 1006 -12.18 21.35 9.44
C ALA A 1006 -12.75 22.12 10.64
N LEU A 1007 -11.88 22.71 11.47
CA LEU A 1007 -12.30 23.40 12.70
C LEU A 1007 -12.95 24.77 12.47
N LEU A 1008 -12.75 25.40 11.31
CA LEU A 1008 -13.23 26.76 11.06
C LEU A 1008 -14.76 26.83 11.13
N ARG A 1009 -15.45 25.81 10.61
CA ARG A 1009 -16.92 25.80 10.59
C ARG A 1009 -17.54 25.57 11.97
N TYR A 1010 -16.78 25.00 12.91
CA TYR A 1010 -17.14 24.84 14.31
C TYR A 1010 -16.89 26.08 15.17
N ALA A 1011 -16.16 27.08 14.65
CA ALA A 1011 -15.77 28.29 15.37
C ALA A 1011 -16.45 29.56 14.81
N ALA A 1012 -16.52 30.61 15.63
CA ALA A 1012 -16.86 31.96 15.23
C ALA A 1012 -15.64 32.88 15.40
N GLU A 1013 -15.57 33.92 14.56
CA GLU A 1013 -14.52 34.93 14.61
C GLU A 1013 -14.93 36.10 15.50
N ARG A 1014 -13.96 36.68 16.20
CA ARG A 1014 -14.11 37.97 16.89
C ARG A 1014 -12.94 38.85 16.54
N SER A 1015 -13.24 40.05 16.03
CA SER A 1015 -12.24 41.11 15.88
C SER A 1015 -12.32 42.09 17.04
N THR A 1016 -11.17 42.48 17.58
CA THR A 1016 -11.04 43.51 18.61
C THR A 1016 -10.05 44.57 18.14
N SER A 1017 -10.51 45.82 18.08
CA SER A 1017 -9.71 46.99 17.72
C SER A 1017 -9.55 47.89 18.93
N ILE A 1018 -8.32 48.13 19.34
CA ILE A 1018 -8.00 48.92 20.53
C ILE A 1018 -7.22 50.16 20.09
N ASN A 1019 -7.86 51.33 20.21
CA ASN A 1019 -7.16 52.61 20.10
C ASN A 1019 -6.21 52.77 21.30
N ILE A 1020 -4.91 52.60 21.06
CA ILE A 1020 -3.87 52.76 22.08
C ILE A 1020 -3.34 54.20 22.14
N MET A 1021 -3.66 55.07 21.17
CA MET A 1021 -3.35 56.51 21.27
C MET A 1021 -3.99 57.16 22.50
N ALA A 1022 -5.21 56.74 22.84
CA ALA A 1022 -5.91 57.21 24.03
C ALA A 1022 -5.21 56.84 25.35
N LYS A 1023 -4.21 55.93 25.32
CA LYS A 1023 -3.42 55.50 26.48
C LYS A 1023 -2.09 56.27 26.65
N GLY A 1024 -1.82 57.29 25.83
CA GLY A 1024 -0.64 58.16 25.96
C GLY A 1024 0.36 58.13 24.78
N GLY A 1025 -0.04 57.57 23.63
CA GLY A 1025 0.81 57.48 22.42
C GLY A 1025 1.25 56.04 22.10
N ASP A 1026 1.85 55.83 20.93
CA ASP A 1026 2.38 54.52 20.49
C ASP A 1026 3.86 54.37 20.90
N PRO A 1027 4.18 53.52 21.91
CA PRO A 1027 5.56 53.36 22.36
C PRO A 1027 6.49 52.77 21.30
N ALA A 1028 5.97 52.01 20.33
CA ALA A 1028 6.78 51.45 19.25
C ALA A 1028 7.21 52.55 18.27
N LEU A 1029 6.33 53.52 18.01
CA LEU A 1029 6.64 54.69 17.18
C LEU A 1029 7.70 55.59 17.82
N LEU A 1030 7.67 55.75 19.16
CA LEU A 1030 8.63 56.57 19.91
C LEU A 1030 10.05 55.98 19.96
N ASN A 1031 10.24 54.74 19.51
CA ASN A 1031 11.51 54.02 19.48
C ASN A 1031 12.08 53.81 18.05
N LEU A 1032 11.47 54.41 17.02
CA LEU A 1032 12.03 54.54 15.67
C LEU A 1032 13.10 55.64 15.63
#